data_AF-A0A8H3XEU1-F1
#
_entry.id   AF-A0A8H3XEU1-F1
#
_cell.length_a   1.000
_cell.length_b   1.000
_cell.length_c   1.000
_cell.angle_alpha   90.00
_cell.angle_beta   90.00
_cell.angle_gamma   90.00
#
_symmetry.space_group_name_H-M   'P 1'
#
loop_
_entity.id
_entity.type
_entity.pdbx_description
1 polymer ?
#
loop_
_entity_poly.entity_id
_entity_poly.type
_entity_poly.pdbx_seq_one_letter_code
_entity_poly.pdbx_strand_id
1 'polypeptide(L)'
;MKLDFTKNFARDYEKLLKDEQNSDVIIRVGESQKEFRAHSLILRVRSIYFNTALSARWARKEGDFFIVKLPNILANIFEIILRYMYTTEIILDNLEGIKTLELLAIADECDQRIGNGFQYDVCESFRNPSLHLIGNYPDVLFGHQNFTQLEKSTLIQILQCDYLGKLNEIDIWNYLFKWGIGQDQALQNKDLKTWKVNDYTILKNTIQECIHLIRWHKIPSNELWQNRLLFENILSEELYRDIGEYYLDPSVQPKGIVLRPRKLPLIDNIVKKKRFENRSYIDIAKTNEYLLKEENDYDVIIRTNDRQNLKEFHAHSLILNIRASYFNHALTSNQINKEGKYLIFKFSNIPANIFETILRYLYTATITFNGLKGVEALQLLIAANELHLEDIIDHLISFIRQEFEEFMKQDAINIMQIIFQQDTCRLFQENCLHYICTYPETLFAHQNFIQIDQSLLIQILKCDDLGRLNELEIWNYLFKWGIAQNPTLQKQDMKPWKIADYVTLEKTIHECIPLIRWFQISGKEFKQNLALFRNILSPELYQNIWNYHLDSSSLPHEITILPPRHKRVHMPLIRPQHFNIIASWIDKKDSFLKMKKMQKQITLPKNYSFYDFHDNPYDFNLIYCSKRDGLYNFPKLCDDKGPTVTIAKLKINELDTCLFGGYNDLNWKNYRDKLPHENISYSRSNRNFLFSFDNEEDFSTSKFARVKKGKIAVGYDSKAGPFFGSSKYNYKITNSSELLINRKRSIFGYGNNYPDFKKIVKLRNINSCMVEDYEVWKVNIKKDHI
;
A
#
# COMPACT_ATOMS: atom_id res chain seq x y z
N MET A 1 -3.26 -10.66 0.20
CA MET A 1 -3.38 -9.30 -0.31
C MET A 1 -2.58 -9.14 -1.59
N LYS A 2 -3.15 -8.51 -2.64
CA LYS A 2 -2.41 -8.04 -3.83
C LYS A 2 -2.41 -6.52 -3.78
N LEU A 3 -1.24 -5.91 -3.89
CA LEU A 3 -1.09 -4.46 -3.93
C LEU A 3 -0.77 -4.03 -5.36
N ASP A 4 -1.35 -2.90 -5.75
CA ASP A 4 -1.22 -2.33 -7.08
C ASP A 4 -0.80 -0.86 -6.97
N PHE A 5 0.43 -0.58 -7.40
CA PHE A 5 1.04 0.75 -7.42
C PHE A 5 1.22 1.28 -8.84
N THR A 6 0.53 0.71 -9.84
CA THR A 6 0.69 1.08 -11.26
C THR A 6 0.50 2.57 -11.53
N LYS A 7 -0.33 3.27 -10.73
CA LYS A 7 -0.49 4.74 -10.79
C LYS A 7 0.79 5.52 -10.55
N ASN A 8 1.79 4.94 -9.88
CA ASN A 8 3.08 5.59 -9.64
C ASN A 8 3.94 5.63 -10.91
N PHE A 9 3.80 4.66 -11.84
CA PHE A 9 4.63 4.60 -13.04
C PHE A 9 4.57 5.88 -13.87
N ALA A 10 3.38 6.42 -14.15
CA ALA A 10 3.30 7.62 -14.98
C ALA A 10 4.01 8.82 -14.34
N ARG A 11 4.00 8.94 -13.01
CA ARG A 11 4.74 9.99 -12.32
C ARG A 11 6.25 9.77 -12.42
N ASP A 12 6.68 8.53 -12.25
CA ASP A 12 8.10 8.17 -12.30
C ASP A 12 8.68 8.37 -13.70
N TYR A 13 7.96 7.94 -14.74
CA TYR A 13 8.34 8.13 -16.14
C TYR A 13 8.20 9.61 -16.58
N GLU A 14 7.21 10.34 -16.07
CA GLU A 14 7.11 11.79 -16.32
C GLU A 14 8.31 12.54 -15.75
N LYS A 15 8.76 12.16 -14.55
CA LYS A 15 9.98 12.70 -13.93
C LYS A 15 11.20 12.39 -14.79
N LEU A 16 11.35 11.14 -15.25
CA LEU A 16 12.43 10.76 -16.14
C LEU A 16 12.46 11.60 -17.43
N LEU A 17 11.31 11.84 -18.06
CA LEU A 17 11.23 12.68 -19.26
C LEU A 17 11.67 14.13 -19.00
N LYS A 18 11.37 14.68 -17.82
CA LYS A 18 11.73 16.07 -17.44
C LYS A 18 13.20 16.22 -17.04
N ASP A 19 13.76 15.23 -16.35
CA ASP A 19 15.12 15.31 -15.83
C ASP A 19 16.17 15.01 -16.92
N GLU A 20 15.77 14.39 -18.04
CA GLU A 20 16.61 14.01 -19.20
C GLU A 20 17.84 13.13 -18.84
N GLN A 21 17.92 12.64 -17.61
CA GLN A 21 19.03 11.83 -17.11
C GLN A 21 19.06 10.46 -17.78
N ASN A 22 20.23 10.06 -18.27
CA ASN A 22 20.44 8.82 -19.01
C ASN A 22 19.70 8.75 -20.35
N SER A 23 19.26 9.90 -20.90
CA SER A 23 18.76 9.95 -22.28
C SER A 23 19.88 9.51 -23.24
N ASP A 24 19.55 8.65 -24.19
CA ASP A 24 20.44 8.14 -25.22
C ASP A 24 19.90 8.41 -26.65
N VAL A 25 18.81 9.17 -26.76
CA VAL A 25 18.20 9.60 -28.02
C VAL A 25 18.02 11.11 -28.05
N ILE A 26 18.38 11.74 -29.18
CA ILE A 26 18.04 13.12 -29.51
C ILE A 26 17.13 13.11 -30.73
N ILE A 27 15.96 13.75 -30.59
CA ILE A 27 14.96 13.86 -31.66
C ILE A 27 14.88 15.33 -32.08
N ARG A 28 15.22 15.63 -33.33
CA ARG A 28 15.13 16.97 -33.93
C ARG A 28 13.83 17.11 -34.69
N VAL A 29 12.98 18.05 -34.28
CA VAL A 29 11.60 18.17 -34.74
C VAL A 29 11.35 19.53 -35.40
N GLY A 30 10.63 19.50 -36.53
CA GLY A 30 10.21 20.67 -37.29
C GLY A 30 11.33 21.35 -38.09
N GLU A 31 10.97 22.38 -38.84
CA GLU A 31 11.91 23.22 -39.59
C GLU A 31 12.91 23.93 -38.68
N SER A 32 12.48 24.31 -37.46
CA SER A 32 13.33 24.92 -36.45
C SER A 32 14.30 23.93 -35.79
N GLN A 33 14.22 22.63 -36.10
CA GLN A 33 15.04 21.56 -35.52
C GLN A 33 15.07 21.59 -33.98
N LYS A 34 13.92 21.81 -33.31
CA LYS A 34 13.85 21.78 -31.83
C LYS A 34 14.28 20.39 -31.35
N GLU A 35 15.22 20.35 -30.42
CA GLU A 35 15.76 19.09 -29.86
C GLU A 35 14.93 18.61 -28.67
N PHE A 36 14.62 17.32 -28.66
CA PHE A 36 14.01 16.59 -27.55
C PHE A 36 14.92 15.45 -27.15
N ARG A 37 15.23 15.35 -25.85
CA ARG A 37 15.97 14.21 -25.31
C ARG A 37 15.00 13.12 -24.86
N ALA A 38 15.36 11.88 -25.15
CA ALA A 38 14.53 10.72 -24.85
C ALA A 38 15.36 9.45 -24.63
N HIS A 39 14.68 8.37 -24.23
CA HIS A 39 15.27 7.09 -23.87
C HIS A 39 14.84 6.03 -24.90
N SER A 40 15.80 5.40 -25.54
CA SER A 40 15.59 4.45 -26.63
C SER A 40 14.74 3.28 -26.19
N LEU A 41 15.00 2.72 -24.99
CA LEU A 41 14.24 1.61 -24.43
C LEU A 41 12.74 1.94 -24.37
N ILE A 42 12.37 3.14 -23.92
CA ILE A 42 10.98 3.59 -23.83
C ILE A 42 10.39 3.75 -25.23
N LEU A 43 11.10 4.45 -26.12
CA LEU A 43 10.60 4.74 -27.46
C LEU A 43 10.37 3.48 -28.30
N ARG A 44 11.35 2.55 -28.31
CA ARG A 44 11.26 1.29 -29.07
C ARG A 44 10.08 0.43 -28.64
N VAL A 45 9.86 0.40 -27.33
CA VAL A 45 8.85 -0.43 -26.71
C VAL A 45 7.44 0.19 -26.84
N ARG A 46 7.36 1.51 -26.96
CA ARG A 46 6.10 2.26 -27.07
C ARG A 46 5.73 2.62 -28.50
N SER A 47 6.63 2.43 -29.47
CA SER A 47 6.41 2.80 -30.86
C SER A 47 7.20 1.91 -31.80
N ILE A 48 6.49 1.25 -32.71
CA ILE A 48 7.08 0.46 -33.81
C ILE A 48 7.99 1.35 -34.66
N TYR A 49 7.55 2.58 -34.97
CA TYR A 49 8.36 3.56 -35.68
C TYR A 49 9.72 3.74 -35.01
N PHE A 50 9.75 4.04 -33.71
CA PHE A 50 11.02 4.23 -33.00
C PHE A 50 11.78 2.92 -32.80
N ASN A 51 11.10 1.78 -32.72
CA ASN A 51 11.76 0.47 -32.71
C ASN A 51 12.59 0.26 -33.98
N THR A 52 11.97 0.49 -35.13
CA THR A 52 12.64 0.40 -36.43
C THR A 52 13.65 1.54 -36.60
N ALA A 53 13.29 2.77 -36.25
CA ALA A 53 14.13 3.95 -36.44
C ALA A 53 15.41 3.88 -35.61
N LEU A 54 15.34 3.38 -34.38
CA LEU A 54 16.51 3.26 -33.51
C LEU A 54 17.29 1.97 -33.75
N SER A 55 16.80 1.07 -34.60
CA SER A 55 17.57 -0.11 -35.03
C SER A 55 18.83 0.30 -35.80
N ALA A 56 19.82 -0.61 -35.85
CA ALA A 56 21.16 -0.35 -36.39
C ALA A 56 21.19 0.14 -37.85
N ARG A 57 20.07 0.08 -38.59
CA ARG A 57 19.99 0.43 -40.01
C ARG A 57 19.44 1.83 -40.28
N TRP A 58 18.81 2.52 -39.32
CA TRP A 58 18.07 3.76 -39.60
C TRP A 58 18.52 5.00 -38.80
N ALA A 59 18.86 4.86 -37.52
CA ALA A 59 19.34 5.98 -36.72
C ALA A 59 20.84 6.21 -36.95
N ARG A 60 21.22 7.47 -37.21
CA ARG A 60 22.64 7.87 -37.10
C ARG A 60 23.01 7.90 -35.63
N LYS A 61 24.13 7.25 -35.29
CA LYS A 61 24.71 7.34 -33.95
C LYS A 61 25.78 8.42 -33.97
N GLU A 62 25.61 9.45 -33.15
CA GLU A 62 26.59 10.52 -32.92
C GLU A 62 27.07 10.41 -31.47
N GLY A 63 28.29 9.89 -31.27
CA GLY A 63 28.80 9.56 -29.93
C GLY A 63 27.96 8.47 -29.25
N ASP A 64 27.47 8.75 -28.05
CA ASP A 64 26.60 7.86 -27.28
C ASP A 64 25.10 8.00 -27.63
N PHE A 65 24.74 8.95 -28.50
CA PHE A 65 23.34 9.28 -28.81
C PHE A 65 22.87 8.74 -30.17
N PHE A 66 21.65 8.23 -30.21
CA PHE A 66 20.89 8.03 -31.46
C PHE A 66 20.23 9.35 -31.88
N ILE A 67 20.41 9.74 -33.14
CA ILE A 67 19.83 10.96 -33.69
C ILE A 67 18.69 10.60 -34.64
N VAL A 68 17.49 11.13 -34.36
CA VAL A 68 16.29 10.98 -35.20
C VAL A 68 15.81 12.35 -35.66
N LYS A 69 15.45 12.50 -36.94
CA LYS A 69 14.95 13.76 -37.51
C LYS A 69 13.50 13.60 -37.97
N LEU A 70 12.64 14.50 -37.52
CA LEU A 70 11.20 14.56 -37.84
C LEU A 70 10.86 15.96 -38.36
N PRO A 71 11.24 16.30 -39.60
CA PRO A 71 11.13 17.67 -40.13
C PRO A 71 9.69 18.14 -40.35
N ASN A 72 8.75 17.22 -40.57
CA ASN A 72 7.35 17.53 -40.89
C ASN A 72 6.43 17.65 -39.67
N ILE A 73 6.95 17.44 -38.45
CA ILE A 73 6.15 17.48 -37.23
C ILE A 73 6.40 18.81 -36.51
N LEU A 74 5.33 19.46 -36.05
CA LEU A 74 5.45 20.65 -35.22
C LEU A 74 5.90 20.28 -33.80
N ALA A 75 6.83 21.09 -33.26
CA ALA A 75 7.52 20.72 -32.03
C ALA A 75 6.60 20.68 -30.79
N ASN A 76 5.60 21.55 -30.71
CA ASN A 76 4.57 21.51 -29.66
C ASN A 76 3.71 20.23 -29.73
N ILE A 77 3.44 19.71 -30.92
CA ILE A 77 2.68 18.47 -31.09
C ILE A 77 3.53 17.26 -30.70
N PHE A 78 4.80 17.25 -31.12
CA PHE A 78 5.70 16.17 -30.74
C PHE A 78 5.92 16.09 -29.23
N GLU A 79 5.93 17.21 -28.53
CA GLU A 79 6.00 17.25 -27.06
C GLU A 79 4.84 16.49 -26.40
N ILE A 80 3.63 16.61 -26.95
CA ILE A 80 2.44 15.86 -26.49
C ILE A 80 2.60 14.36 -26.78
N ILE A 81 3.07 14.01 -27.98
CA ILE A 81 3.32 12.61 -28.39
C ILE A 81 4.37 11.96 -27.49
N LEU A 82 5.48 12.64 -27.28
CA LEU A 82 6.57 12.17 -26.44
C LEU A 82 6.11 11.97 -25.00
N ARG A 83 5.38 12.95 -24.44
CA ARG A 83 4.81 12.80 -23.09
C ARG A 83 3.86 11.62 -22.97
N TYR A 84 3.03 11.37 -23.98
CA TYR A 84 2.15 10.19 -24.01
C TYR A 84 2.94 8.87 -24.05
N MET A 85 4.05 8.81 -24.78
CA MET A 85 4.87 7.59 -24.81
C MET A 85 5.36 7.21 -23.41
N TYR A 86 5.67 8.19 -22.56
CA TYR A 86 6.17 7.97 -21.18
C TYR A 86 5.06 7.78 -20.16
N THR A 87 4.00 8.58 -20.24
CA THR A 87 3.01 8.70 -19.16
C THR A 87 1.69 8.02 -19.48
N THR A 88 1.50 7.69 -20.76
CA THR A 88 0.24 7.20 -21.33
C THR A 88 -0.95 8.13 -21.06
N GLU A 89 -0.66 9.39 -20.70
CA GLU A 89 -1.62 10.47 -20.50
C GLU A 89 -1.54 11.43 -21.69
N ILE A 90 -2.71 11.79 -22.23
CA ILE A 90 -2.84 12.84 -23.24
C ILE A 90 -3.54 14.01 -22.58
N ILE A 91 -2.84 15.12 -22.41
CA ILE A 91 -3.44 16.38 -21.94
C ILE A 91 -3.69 17.27 -23.15
N LEU A 92 -4.97 17.47 -23.48
CA LEU A 92 -5.42 18.32 -24.59
C LEU A 92 -5.86 19.71 -24.11
N ASP A 93 -5.66 20.03 -22.83
CA ASP A 93 -6.04 21.30 -22.23
C ASP A 93 -5.29 22.44 -22.94
N ASN A 94 -6.03 23.37 -23.55
CA ASN A 94 -5.56 24.55 -24.31
C ASN A 94 -5.15 24.32 -25.79
N LEU A 95 -5.52 23.20 -26.41
CA LEU A 95 -5.40 23.09 -27.88
C LEU A 95 -6.53 23.86 -28.57
N GLU A 96 -6.18 24.98 -29.21
CA GLU A 96 -7.06 25.65 -30.19
C GLU A 96 -7.35 24.67 -31.34
N GLY A 97 -8.58 24.67 -31.89
CA GLY A 97 -9.09 23.56 -32.71
C GLY A 97 -8.25 23.15 -33.94
N ILE A 98 -7.36 24.01 -34.46
CA ILE A 98 -6.38 23.64 -35.51
C ILE A 98 -5.34 22.63 -34.99
N LYS A 99 -4.85 22.79 -33.77
CA LYS A 99 -3.79 21.94 -33.20
C LYS A 99 -4.26 20.50 -33.01
N THR A 100 -5.58 20.30 -32.89
CA THR A 100 -6.23 18.97 -32.88
C THR A 100 -6.25 18.30 -34.26
N LEU A 101 -6.31 19.09 -35.35
CA LEU A 101 -6.23 18.59 -36.71
C LEU A 101 -4.80 18.19 -37.09
N GLU A 102 -3.81 18.96 -36.64
CA GLU A 102 -2.40 18.61 -36.81
C GLU A 102 -2.06 17.30 -36.08
N LEU A 103 -2.59 17.09 -34.87
CA LEU A 103 -2.51 15.81 -34.16
C LEU A 103 -3.11 14.63 -34.95
N LEU A 104 -4.25 14.84 -35.61
CA LEU A 104 -4.89 13.85 -36.48
C LEU A 104 -4.09 13.57 -37.75
N ALA A 105 -3.58 14.61 -38.40
CA ALA A 105 -2.75 14.51 -39.60
C ALA A 105 -1.43 13.79 -39.32
N ILE A 106 -0.79 14.07 -38.16
CA ILE A 106 0.44 13.40 -37.74
C ILE A 106 0.20 11.92 -37.41
N ALA A 107 -0.93 11.59 -36.75
CA ALA A 107 -1.31 10.20 -36.53
C ALA A 107 -1.46 9.45 -37.88
N ASP A 108 -2.03 10.09 -38.89
CA ASP A 108 -2.19 9.50 -40.22
C ASP A 108 -0.87 9.42 -41.02
N GLU A 109 0.01 10.43 -40.94
CA GLU A 109 1.34 10.39 -41.57
C GLU A 109 2.23 9.31 -40.95
N CYS A 110 2.15 9.12 -39.63
CA CYS A 110 2.82 8.02 -38.94
C CYS A 110 2.31 6.65 -39.43
N ASP A 111 1.00 6.48 -39.58
CA ASP A 111 0.39 5.24 -40.09
C ASP A 111 0.79 4.98 -41.56
N GLN A 112 0.86 6.02 -42.41
CA GLN A 112 1.21 5.87 -43.83
C GLN A 112 2.69 5.49 -44.05
N ARG A 113 3.60 5.89 -43.15
CA ARG A 113 5.03 5.54 -43.25
C ARG A 113 5.36 4.15 -42.70
N ILE A 114 4.47 3.55 -41.91
CA ILE A 114 4.63 2.24 -41.28
C ILE A 114 3.65 1.30 -41.99
N GLY A 115 4.11 0.63 -43.05
CA GLY A 115 3.24 -0.27 -43.83
C GLY A 115 2.39 -1.21 -42.95
N ASN A 116 1.12 -1.36 -43.32
CA ASN A 116 0.07 -2.12 -42.61
C ASN A 116 0.58 -3.43 -41.96
N GLY A 117 0.78 -3.41 -40.64
CA GLY A 117 1.20 -4.59 -39.87
C GLY A 117 1.09 -4.41 -38.36
N PHE A 118 -0.09 -4.72 -37.81
CA PHE A 118 -0.43 -5.11 -36.42
C PHE A 118 0.48 -4.68 -35.24
N GLN A 119 -0.03 -3.81 -34.34
CA GLN A 119 -0.69 -4.10 -33.04
C GLN A 119 -0.43 -2.95 -32.03
N TYR A 120 -1.52 -2.25 -31.66
CA TYR A 120 -1.62 -1.10 -30.75
C TYR A 120 -0.88 0.18 -31.18
N ASP A 121 -1.56 0.96 -32.03
CA ASP A 121 -1.06 2.22 -32.52
C ASP A 121 -1.14 3.35 -31.48
N VAL A 122 0.00 4.00 -31.26
CA VAL A 122 0.06 5.33 -30.64
C VAL A 122 -0.89 6.28 -31.38
N CYS A 123 -1.01 6.12 -32.70
CA CYS A 123 -1.89 6.89 -33.57
C CYS A 123 -3.39 6.72 -33.25
N GLU A 124 -3.90 5.50 -33.02
CA GLU A 124 -5.30 5.28 -32.60
C GLU A 124 -5.62 5.96 -31.26
N SER A 125 -4.64 6.00 -30.36
CA SER A 125 -4.76 6.62 -29.04
C SER A 125 -4.91 8.14 -29.11
N PHE A 126 -4.36 8.78 -30.15
CA PHE A 126 -4.55 10.21 -30.45
C PHE A 126 -5.77 10.48 -31.34
N ARG A 127 -6.10 9.55 -32.26
CA ARG A 127 -7.17 9.69 -33.25
C ARG A 127 -8.55 9.81 -32.58
N ASN A 128 -8.90 8.90 -31.68
CA ASN A 128 -10.22 8.87 -31.04
C ASN A 128 -10.53 10.08 -30.14
N PRO A 129 -9.63 10.53 -29.24
CA PRO A 129 -9.84 11.75 -28.46
C PRO A 129 -9.95 13.00 -29.33
N SER A 130 -9.15 13.10 -30.39
CA SER A 130 -9.14 14.25 -31.30
C SER A 130 -10.47 14.37 -32.06
N LEU A 131 -10.99 13.26 -32.61
CA LEU A 131 -12.30 13.22 -33.26
C LEU A 131 -13.45 13.55 -32.29
N HIS A 132 -13.35 13.13 -31.02
CA HIS A 132 -14.34 13.48 -30.01
C HIS A 132 -14.28 14.97 -29.61
N LEU A 133 -13.10 15.58 -29.60
CA LEU A 133 -12.94 17.02 -29.35
C LEU A 133 -13.57 17.84 -30.50
N ILE A 134 -13.32 17.42 -31.74
CA ILE A 134 -13.94 18.00 -32.94
C ILE A 134 -15.47 17.90 -32.85
N GLY A 135 -16.01 16.75 -32.45
CA GLY A 135 -17.45 16.59 -32.22
C GLY A 135 -18.03 17.53 -31.16
N ASN A 136 -17.25 17.85 -30.12
CA ASN A 136 -17.66 18.77 -29.06
C ASN A 136 -17.68 20.24 -29.49
N TYR A 137 -16.80 20.65 -30.39
CA TYR A 137 -16.66 22.04 -30.84
C TYR A 137 -16.52 22.12 -32.37
N PRO A 138 -17.51 21.65 -33.13
CA PRO A 138 -17.39 21.56 -34.58
C PRO A 138 -17.24 22.93 -35.23
N ASP A 139 -17.87 23.98 -34.68
CA ASP A 139 -17.77 25.35 -35.20
C ASP A 139 -16.34 25.89 -35.19
N VAL A 140 -15.51 25.45 -34.23
CA VAL A 140 -14.09 25.85 -34.15
C VAL A 140 -13.30 25.28 -35.33
N LEU A 141 -13.64 24.09 -35.79
CA LEU A 141 -13.03 23.45 -36.95
C LEU A 141 -13.55 24.06 -38.25
N PHE A 142 -14.86 23.95 -38.45
CA PHE A 142 -15.49 24.24 -39.73
C PHE A 142 -15.59 25.75 -40.01
N GLY A 143 -15.58 26.58 -38.97
CA GLY A 143 -15.51 28.03 -39.05
C GLY A 143 -14.09 28.59 -39.23
N HIS A 144 -13.04 27.75 -39.19
CA HIS A 144 -11.66 28.21 -39.26
C HIS A 144 -11.26 28.69 -40.67
N GLN A 145 -10.41 29.72 -40.76
CA GLN A 145 -9.97 30.30 -42.04
C GLN A 145 -9.21 29.31 -42.92
N ASN A 146 -8.44 28.40 -42.29
CA ASN A 146 -7.64 27.38 -42.99
C ASN A 146 -8.39 26.06 -43.22
N PHE A 147 -9.70 25.96 -42.94
CA PHE A 147 -10.44 24.71 -43.12
C PHE A 147 -10.31 24.16 -44.55
N THR A 148 -10.30 25.03 -45.55
CA THR A 148 -10.13 24.66 -46.97
C THR A 148 -8.74 24.13 -47.31
N GLN A 149 -7.76 24.21 -46.41
CA GLN A 149 -6.41 23.66 -46.61
C GLN A 149 -6.24 22.24 -46.06
N LEU A 150 -7.28 21.65 -45.47
CA LEU A 150 -7.23 20.28 -44.93
C LEU A 150 -6.97 19.26 -46.03
N GLU A 151 -6.10 18.29 -45.75
CA GLU A 151 -5.91 17.13 -46.62
C GLU A 151 -7.20 16.29 -46.73
N LYS A 152 -7.42 15.72 -47.92
CA LYS A 152 -8.62 14.93 -48.25
C LYS A 152 -8.79 13.72 -47.31
N SER A 153 -7.71 13.03 -46.97
CA SER A 153 -7.69 11.90 -46.03
C SER A 153 -8.23 12.30 -44.65
N THR A 154 -7.78 13.44 -44.12
CA THR A 154 -8.21 13.98 -42.83
C THR A 154 -9.70 14.37 -42.87
N LEU A 155 -10.15 14.99 -43.97
CA LEU A 155 -11.56 15.34 -44.15
C LEU A 155 -12.46 14.10 -44.16
N ILE A 156 -12.04 13.03 -44.85
CA ILE A 156 -12.76 11.75 -44.88
C ILE A 156 -12.94 11.19 -43.45
N GLN A 157 -11.90 11.22 -42.63
CA GLN A 157 -11.96 10.74 -41.24
C GLN A 157 -12.92 11.57 -40.38
N ILE A 158 -12.93 12.90 -40.56
CA ILE A 158 -13.87 13.80 -39.88
C ILE A 158 -15.30 13.47 -40.30
N LEU A 159 -15.56 13.25 -41.59
CA LEU A 159 -16.90 12.94 -42.11
C LEU A 159 -17.39 11.54 -41.70
N GLN A 160 -16.49 10.57 -41.51
CA GLN A 160 -16.80 9.25 -40.95
C GLN A 160 -17.18 9.32 -39.47
N CYS A 161 -16.78 10.36 -38.73
CA CYS A 161 -17.05 10.50 -37.30
C CYS A 161 -18.55 10.60 -37.00
N ASP A 162 -19.05 9.67 -36.19
CA ASP A 162 -20.44 9.68 -35.73
C ASP A 162 -20.74 10.81 -34.73
N TYR A 163 -19.74 11.43 -34.09
CA TYR A 163 -19.93 12.39 -32.98
C TYR A 163 -20.15 13.85 -33.41
N LEU A 164 -20.40 14.14 -34.69
CA LEU A 164 -20.72 15.49 -35.17
C LEU A 164 -22.20 15.88 -34.97
N GLY A 165 -22.93 15.23 -34.06
CA GLY A 165 -24.38 15.47 -33.87
C GLY A 165 -24.77 16.84 -33.30
N LYS A 166 -23.83 17.77 -33.14
CA LYS A 166 -24.10 19.19 -32.88
C LYS A 166 -24.36 20.01 -34.16
N LEU A 167 -23.97 19.50 -35.33
CA LEU A 167 -24.26 20.09 -36.62
C LEU A 167 -25.41 19.34 -37.28
N ASN A 168 -26.24 20.05 -38.06
CA ASN A 168 -27.16 19.39 -38.97
C ASN A 168 -26.37 18.85 -40.17
N GLU A 169 -26.88 17.80 -40.81
CA GLU A 169 -26.17 17.20 -41.95
C GLU A 169 -26.06 18.17 -43.14
N ILE A 170 -26.99 19.12 -43.27
CA ILE A 170 -26.91 20.20 -44.27
C ILE A 170 -25.73 21.15 -44.00
N ASP A 171 -25.40 21.43 -42.73
CA ASP A 171 -24.26 22.26 -42.37
C ASP A 171 -22.95 21.56 -42.74
N ILE A 172 -22.88 20.25 -42.47
CA ILE A 172 -21.74 19.40 -42.83
C ILE A 172 -21.55 19.36 -44.36
N TRP A 173 -22.65 19.24 -45.11
CA TRP A 173 -22.63 19.35 -46.57
C TRP A 173 -22.10 20.71 -47.03
N ASN A 174 -22.59 21.81 -46.46
CA ASN A 174 -22.16 23.16 -46.82
C ASN A 174 -20.66 23.37 -46.56
N TYR A 175 -20.12 22.77 -45.49
CA TYR A 175 -18.67 22.78 -45.25
C TYR A 175 -17.89 21.93 -46.25
N LEU A 176 -18.35 20.71 -46.57
CA LEU A 176 -17.73 19.89 -47.62
C LEU A 176 -17.73 20.62 -48.97
N PHE A 177 -18.84 21.27 -49.29
CA PHE A 177 -19.00 22.09 -50.49
C PHE A 177 -17.99 23.25 -50.52
N LYS A 178 -17.86 23.99 -49.40
CA LYS A 178 -16.86 25.05 -49.23
C LYS A 178 -15.42 24.53 -49.36
N TRP A 179 -15.11 23.38 -48.77
CA TRP A 179 -13.80 22.73 -48.90
C TRP A 179 -13.49 22.36 -50.35
N GLY A 180 -14.47 21.78 -51.05
CA GLY A 180 -14.34 21.38 -52.45
C GLY A 180 -14.08 22.55 -53.39
N ILE A 181 -14.79 23.67 -53.22
CA ILE A 181 -14.49 24.93 -53.93
C ILE A 181 -13.08 25.41 -53.60
N GLY A 182 -12.69 25.30 -52.33
CA GLY A 182 -11.37 25.69 -51.84
C GLY A 182 -10.19 24.92 -52.47
N GLN A 183 -10.42 23.77 -53.11
CA GLN A 183 -9.34 23.01 -53.76
C GLN A 183 -8.99 23.50 -55.17
N ASP A 184 -9.85 24.30 -55.80
CA ASP A 184 -9.67 24.72 -57.20
C ASP A 184 -9.79 26.24 -57.36
N GLN A 185 -8.73 26.89 -57.85
CA GLN A 185 -8.67 28.34 -58.03
C GLN A 185 -9.74 28.90 -58.99
N ALA A 186 -10.19 28.11 -59.97
CA ALA A 186 -11.21 28.55 -60.93
C ALA A 186 -12.61 28.55 -60.30
N LEU A 187 -12.86 27.71 -59.28
CA LEU A 187 -14.12 27.68 -58.55
C LEU A 187 -14.20 28.77 -57.46
N GLN A 188 -13.09 29.08 -56.78
CA GLN A 188 -13.06 30.06 -55.68
C GLN A 188 -13.55 31.48 -56.07
N ASN A 189 -13.38 31.87 -57.33
CA ASN A 189 -13.67 33.22 -57.83
C ASN A 189 -14.98 33.31 -58.63
N LYS A 190 -15.78 32.24 -58.70
CA LYS A 190 -17.02 32.18 -59.48
C LYS A 190 -18.27 32.17 -58.60
N ASP A 191 -19.24 33.02 -58.93
CA ASP A 191 -20.58 32.96 -58.34
C ASP A 191 -21.30 31.68 -58.80
N LEU A 192 -21.87 30.92 -57.87
CA LEU A 192 -22.74 29.77 -58.08
C LEU A 192 -23.76 29.96 -59.21
N LYS A 193 -24.34 31.16 -59.34
CA LYS A 193 -25.34 31.47 -60.39
C LYS A 193 -24.75 31.47 -61.81
N THR A 194 -23.43 31.53 -61.93
CA THR A 194 -22.69 31.58 -63.21
C THR A 194 -22.01 30.26 -63.57
N TRP A 195 -22.18 29.22 -62.76
CA TRP A 195 -21.54 27.93 -62.96
C TRP A 195 -22.03 27.22 -64.22
N LYS A 196 -21.08 26.70 -65.00
CA LYS A 196 -21.34 25.82 -66.15
C LYS A 196 -21.24 24.36 -65.72
N VAL A 197 -21.75 23.44 -66.55
CA VAL A 197 -21.70 21.99 -66.32
C VAL A 197 -20.29 21.52 -65.93
N ASN A 198 -19.24 22.05 -66.58
CA ASN A 198 -17.86 21.71 -66.27
C ASN A 198 -17.42 22.12 -64.84
N ASP A 199 -17.96 23.20 -64.28
CA ASP A 199 -17.65 23.65 -62.93
C ASP A 199 -18.20 22.66 -61.88
N TYR A 200 -19.41 22.14 -62.11
CA TYR A 200 -19.98 21.06 -61.27
C TYR A 200 -19.18 19.76 -61.38
N THR A 201 -18.67 19.42 -62.57
CA THR A 201 -17.83 18.23 -62.78
C THR A 201 -16.52 18.31 -62.01
N ILE A 202 -15.86 19.48 -61.99
CA ILE A 202 -14.63 19.70 -61.21
C ILE A 202 -14.91 19.44 -59.72
N LEU A 203 -15.94 20.08 -59.18
CA LEU A 203 -16.31 19.90 -57.78
C LEU A 203 -16.66 18.45 -57.47
N LYS A 204 -17.49 17.81 -58.32
CA LYS A 204 -17.90 16.40 -58.18
C LYS A 204 -16.68 15.48 -58.06
N ASN A 205 -15.71 15.62 -58.97
CA ASN A 205 -14.49 14.82 -58.94
C ASN A 205 -13.68 15.06 -57.67
N THR A 206 -13.60 16.30 -57.18
CA THR A 206 -12.90 16.66 -55.95
C THR A 206 -13.51 15.99 -54.72
N ILE A 207 -14.84 16.02 -54.58
CA ILE A 207 -15.54 15.54 -53.37
C ILE A 207 -16.13 14.13 -53.50
N GLN A 208 -15.95 13.43 -54.63
CA GLN A 208 -16.59 12.13 -54.92
C GLN A 208 -16.46 11.10 -53.79
N GLU A 209 -15.27 11.00 -53.20
CA GLU A 209 -14.98 10.09 -52.07
C GLU A 209 -15.63 10.51 -50.75
N CYS A 210 -16.13 11.75 -50.64
CA CYS A 210 -16.81 12.24 -49.44
C CYS A 210 -18.35 12.16 -49.57
N ILE A 211 -18.90 12.11 -50.79
CA ILE A 211 -20.36 12.13 -51.05
C ILE A 211 -21.09 10.99 -50.31
N HIS A 212 -20.49 9.80 -50.28
CA HIS A 212 -21.07 8.63 -49.63
C HIS A 212 -21.02 8.67 -48.09
N LEU A 213 -20.30 9.63 -47.51
CA LEU A 213 -20.17 9.83 -46.06
C LEU A 213 -21.23 10.78 -45.49
N ILE A 214 -21.99 11.43 -46.36
CA ILE A 214 -23.09 12.32 -46.01
C ILE A 214 -24.35 11.50 -45.73
N ARG A 215 -25.02 11.79 -44.61
CA ARG A 215 -26.29 11.15 -44.22
C ARG A 215 -27.46 11.84 -44.93
N TRP A 216 -27.58 11.64 -46.24
CA TRP A 216 -28.56 12.32 -47.12
C TRP A 216 -30.01 12.31 -46.63
N HIS A 217 -30.44 11.22 -45.98
CA HIS A 217 -31.77 11.08 -45.37
C HIS A 217 -32.02 12.00 -44.15
N LYS A 218 -30.99 12.73 -43.67
CA LYS A 218 -31.08 13.74 -42.60
C LYS A 218 -31.07 15.17 -43.11
N ILE A 219 -30.91 15.39 -44.41
CA ILE A 219 -31.01 16.73 -45.01
C ILE A 219 -32.48 17.05 -45.26
N PRO A 220 -33.05 18.16 -44.78
CA PRO A 220 -34.45 18.48 -45.04
C PRO A 220 -34.79 18.55 -46.54
N SER A 221 -35.95 18.02 -46.94
CA SER A 221 -36.34 17.95 -48.36
C SER A 221 -36.47 19.33 -49.04
N ASN A 222 -36.80 20.37 -48.28
CA ASN A 222 -36.82 21.75 -48.74
C ASN A 222 -35.41 22.26 -49.12
N GLU A 223 -34.36 21.87 -48.39
CA GLU A 223 -32.96 22.23 -48.70
C GLU A 223 -32.49 21.58 -50.01
N LEU A 224 -32.86 20.30 -50.20
CA LEU A 224 -32.62 19.58 -51.45
C LEU A 224 -33.33 20.23 -52.64
N TRP A 225 -34.59 20.63 -52.46
CA TRP A 225 -35.39 21.27 -53.51
C TRP A 225 -34.86 22.66 -53.89
N GLN A 226 -34.47 23.46 -52.91
CA GLN A 226 -33.92 24.81 -53.14
C GLN A 226 -32.60 24.75 -53.90
N ASN A 227 -31.79 23.72 -53.67
CA ASN A 227 -30.50 23.50 -54.33
C ASN A 227 -30.54 22.37 -55.38
N ARG A 228 -31.71 22.06 -55.97
CA ARG A 228 -31.89 20.91 -56.88
C ARG A 228 -30.88 20.85 -58.02
N LEU A 229 -30.59 21.99 -58.67
CA LEU A 229 -29.63 22.07 -59.78
C LEU A 229 -28.22 21.68 -59.34
N LEU A 230 -27.84 22.01 -58.10
CA LEU A 230 -26.55 21.64 -57.54
C LEU A 230 -26.45 20.13 -57.33
N PHE A 231 -27.47 19.55 -56.70
CA PHE A 231 -27.50 18.13 -56.36
C PHE A 231 -27.64 17.23 -57.59
N GLU A 232 -28.45 17.62 -58.58
CA GLU A 232 -28.60 16.90 -59.86
C GLU A 232 -27.27 16.79 -60.60
N ASN A 233 -26.45 17.84 -60.60
CA ASN A 233 -25.18 17.82 -61.32
C ASN A 233 -24.05 17.11 -60.54
N ILE A 234 -24.11 17.08 -59.20
CA ILE A 234 -23.05 16.52 -58.36
C ILE A 234 -23.29 15.05 -58.01
N LEU A 235 -24.51 14.67 -57.63
CA LEU A 235 -24.82 13.30 -57.21
C LEU A 235 -24.84 12.34 -58.41
N SER A 236 -24.81 11.03 -58.14
CA SER A 236 -25.12 10.05 -59.18
C SER A 236 -26.62 9.99 -59.40
N GLU A 237 -27.06 9.68 -60.63
CA GLU A 237 -28.49 9.48 -60.96
C GLU A 237 -29.15 8.47 -60.02
N GLU A 238 -28.44 7.40 -59.67
CA GLU A 238 -28.90 6.39 -58.72
C GLU A 238 -29.11 6.97 -57.32
N LEU A 239 -28.12 7.68 -56.77
CA LEU A 239 -28.21 8.26 -55.43
C LEU A 239 -29.26 9.37 -55.38
N TYR A 240 -29.36 10.22 -56.41
CA TYR A 240 -30.35 11.29 -56.46
C TYR A 240 -31.78 10.73 -56.51
N ARG A 241 -32.01 9.69 -57.31
CA ARG A 241 -33.29 8.98 -57.38
C ARG A 241 -33.62 8.29 -56.05
N ASP A 242 -32.67 7.57 -55.46
CA ASP A 242 -32.83 6.87 -54.18
C ASP A 242 -33.20 7.85 -53.04
N ILE A 243 -32.58 9.02 -53.01
CA ILE A 243 -32.91 10.10 -52.06
C ILE A 243 -34.33 10.62 -52.34
N GLY A 244 -34.68 10.84 -53.60
CA GLY A 244 -36.03 11.27 -54.01
C GLY A 244 -37.12 10.28 -53.61
N GLU A 245 -36.90 8.99 -53.84
CA GLU A 245 -37.82 7.91 -53.46
C GLU A 245 -38.03 7.88 -51.93
N TYR A 246 -36.97 8.03 -51.14
CA TYR A 246 -37.07 8.10 -49.68
C TYR A 246 -37.93 9.27 -49.18
N TYR A 247 -37.89 10.43 -49.83
CA TYR A 247 -38.74 11.57 -49.43
C TYR A 247 -40.20 11.42 -49.84
N LEU A 248 -40.47 10.65 -50.89
CA LEU A 248 -41.83 10.33 -51.33
C LEU A 248 -42.46 9.24 -50.46
N ASP A 249 -41.69 8.23 -50.08
CA ASP A 249 -42.10 7.15 -49.20
C ASP A 249 -40.96 6.77 -48.21
N PRO A 250 -41.00 7.29 -46.97
CA PRO A 250 -39.98 6.98 -45.96
C PRO A 250 -39.91 5.51 -45.54
N SER A 251 -40.88 4.68 -45.93
CA SER A 251 -40.84 3.22 -45.70
C SER A 251 -39.88 2.49 -46.64
N VAL A 252 -39.54 3.10 -47.77
CA VAL A 252 -38.53 2.61 -48.72
C VAL A 252 -37.16 3.06 -48.26
N GLN A 253 -36.31 2.13 -47.83
CA GLN A 253 -34.91 2.43 -47.52
C GLN A 253 -34.13 2.63 -48.83
N PRO A 254 -33.34 3.72 -48.98
CA PRO A 254 -32.49 3.93 -50.16
C PRO A 254 -31.54 2.75 -50.36
N LYS A 255 -31.38 2.27 -51.60
CA LYS A 255 -30.65 1.02 -51.91
C LYS A 255 -29.12 1.19 -51.90
N GLY A 256 -28.60 2.40 -51.75
CA GLY A 256 -27.19 2.69 -51.52
C GLY A 256 -26.95 3.53 -50.26
N ILE A 257 -26.51 2.88 -49.17
CA ILE A 257 -25.88 3.46 -47.97
C ILE A 257 -26.83 4.25 -47.04
N VAL A 258 -27.44 3.54 -46.10
CA VAL A 258 -28.09 4.14 -44.91
C VAL A 258 -27.07 4.23 -43.77
N LEU A 259 -26.33 5.33 -43.71
CA LEU A 259 -25.48 5.62 -42.55
C LEU A 259 -26.35 5.88 -41.32
N ARG A 260 -25.88 5.49 -40.14
CA ARG A 260 -26.58 5.79 -38.89
C ARG A 260 -26.58 7.31 -38.63
N PRO A 261 -27.63 7.88 -38.00
CA PRO A 261 -27.64 9.29 -37.63
C PRO A 261 -26.43 9.65 -36.75
N ARG A 262 -25.90 10.86 -36.96
CA ARG A 262 -24.83 11.37 -36.08
C ARG A 262 -25.35 11.52 -34.65
N LYS A 263 -24.50 11.20 -33.70
CA LYS A 263 -24.76 11.23 -32.27
C LYS A 263 -24.26 12.54 -31.70
N LEU A 264 -25.01 13.11 -30.76
CA LEU A 264 -24.47 14.13 -29.87
C LEU A 264 -23.24 13.55 -29.15
N PRO A 265 -22.15 14.33 -29.01
CA PRO A 265 -21.05 13.95 -28.16
C PRO A 265 -21.58 13.64 -26.76
N LEU A 266 -21.06 12.59 -26.12
CA LEU A 266 -21.40 12.31 -24.72
C LEU A 266 -20.94 13.52 -23.87
N ILE A 267 -21.90 14.30 -23.36
CA ILE A 267 -21.64 15.36 -22.38
C ILE A 267 -21.36 14.67 -21.05
N ASP A 268 -20.16 14.16 -20.91
CA ASP A 268 -19.62 13.84 -19.62
C ASP A 268 -18.48 14.80 -19.31
N ASN A 269 -18.42 15.27 -18.06
CA ASN A 269 -17.28 15.94 -17.43
C ASN A 269 -15.92 15.21 -17.61
N ILE A 270 -15.98 14.03 -18.23
CA ILE A 270 -14.93 13.20 -18.76
C ILE A 270 -14.05 13.94 -19.79
N VAL A 271 -14.46 14.87 -20.66
CA VAL A 271 -13.50 15.44 -21.66
C VAL A 271 -12.57 16.51 -21.08
N LYS A 272 -13.00 17.27 -20.06
CA LYS A 272 -12.09 18.17 -19.32
C LYS A 272 -11.15 17.43 -18.36
N LYS A 273 -11.29 16.10 -18.24
CA LYS A 273 -10.55 15.28 -17.29
C LYS A 273 -10.54 13.80 -17.71
N LYS A 274 -10.34 13.50 -19.00
CA LYS A 274 -10.18 12.10 -19.46
C LYS A 274 -8.74 11.71 -19.24
N ARG A 275 -8.35 11.77 -17.97
CA ARG A 275 -7.30 10.94 -17.43
C ARG A 275 -7.69 9.52 -17.80
N PHE A 276 -7.02 8.92 -18.78
CA PHE A 276 -7.15 7.50 -19.13
C PHE A 276 -6.57 6.62 -17.99
N GLU A 277 -6.86 6.97 -16.75
CA GLU A 277 -6.07 6.75 -15.54
C GLU A 277 -5.99 5.29 -15.08
N ASN A 278 -6.76 4.35 -15.63
CA ASN A 278 -6.68 2.96 -15.17
C ASN A 278 -6.29 1.96 -16.27
N ARG A 279 -6.53 2.22 -17.57
CA ARG A 279 -6.03 1.33 -18.63
C ARG A 279 -4.56 1.63 -18.96
N SER A 280 -4.21 2.90 -19.01
CA SER A 280 -2.88 3.39 -19.42
C SER A 280 -1.72 2.91 -18.56
N TYR A 281 -1.89 2.80 -17.24
CA TYR A 281 -0.82 2.38 -16.34
C TYR A 281 -0.61 0.86 -16.34
N ILE A 282 -1.70 0.12 -16.55
CA ILE A 282 -1.65 -1.34 -16.73
C ILE A 282 -0.86 -1.65 -18.00
N ASP A 283 -0.97 -0.82 -19.04
CA ASP A 283 -0.26 -1.02 -20.28
C ASP A 283 1.26 -0.84 -20.10
N ILE A 284 1.73 0.21 -19.40
CA ILE A 284 3.16 0.35 -19.05
C ILE A 284 3.66 -0.88 -18.27
N ALA A 285 2.90 -1.30 -17.25
CA ALA A 285 3.28 -2.45 -16.42
C ALA A 285 3.38 -3.75 -17.23
N LYS A 286 2.43 -4.03 -18.12
CA LYS A 286 2.45 -5.21 -19.01
C LYS A 286 3.63 -5.16 -19.98
N THR A 287 3.88 -3.99 -20.53
CA THR A 287 4.96 -3.76 -21.48
C THR A 287 6.33 -3.95 -20.81
N ASN A 288 6.51 -3.44 -19.59
CA ASN A 288 7.69 -3.71 -18.79
C ASN A 288 7.80 -5.20 -18.43
N GLU A 289 6.69 -5.86 -18.06
CA GLU A 289 6.70 -7.30 -17.78
C GLU A 289 7.16 -8.12 -18.99
N TYR A 290 6.76 -7.71 -20.21
CA TYR A 290 7.23 -8.31 -21.44
C TYR A 290 8.75 -8.14 -21.63
N LEU A 291 9.29 -6.94 -21.40
CA LEU A 291 10.74 -6.71 -21.43
C LEU A 291 11.51 -7.61 -20.46
N LEU A 292 10.99 -7.80 -19.24
CA LEU A 292 11.60 -8.65 -18.24
C LEU A 292 11.63 -10.13 -18.68
N LYS A 293 10.61 -10.60 -19.41
CA LYS A 293 10.48 -12.00 -19.85
C LYS A 293 11.31 -12.32 -21.08
N GLU A 294 11.36 -11.41 -22.04
CA GLU A 294 12.08 -11.64 -23.30
C GLU A 294 13.60 -11.44 -23.16
N GLU A 295 14.05 -10.72 -22.13
CA GLU A 295 15.46 -10.41 -21.90
C GLU A 295 16.13 -9.77 -23.13
N ASN A 296 15.40 -8.92 -23.85
CA ASN A 296 15.93 -8.15 -24.99
C ASN A 296 16.51 -6.82 -24.50
N ASP A 297 17.60 -6.35 -25.12
CA ASP A 297 18.22 -5.04 -24.83
C ASP A 297 18.63 -4.80 -23.35
N TYR A 298 18.79 -5.86 -22.54
CA TYR A 298 19.28 -5.74 -21.17
C TYR A 298 20.73 -5.24 -21.11
N ASP A 299 21.01 -4.45 -20.08
CA ASP A 299 22.30 -3.83 -19.78
C ASP A 299 22.75 -4.06 -18.33
N VAL A 300 21.94 -4.78 -17.53
CA VAL A 300 22.24 -5.15 -16.14
C VAL A 300 22.15 -6.66 -15.96
N ILE A 301 23.13 -7.23 -15.26
CA ILE A 301 23.11 -8.61 -14.77
C ILE A 301 23.14 -8.58 -13.24
N ILE A 302 22.14 -9.21 -12.62
CA ILE A 302 22.05 -9.33 -11.17
C ILE A 302 22.31 -10.77 -10.77
N ARG A 303 23.31 -10.96 -9.92
CA ARG A 303 23.73 -12.26 -9.41
C ARG A 303 23.28 -12.41 -7.96
N THR A 304 22.40 -13.36 -7.69
CA THR A 304 22.01 -13.73 -6.32
C THR A 304 22.67 -15.05 -5.94
N ASN A 305 23.36 -15.08 -4.79
CA ASN A 305 23.86 -16.33 -4.24
C ASN A 305 22.75 -16.98 -3.40
N ASP A 306 22.18 -18.07 -3.91
CA ASP A 306 21.56 -19.06 -3.03
C ASP A 306 22.63 -20.11 -2.69
N ARG A 307 22.62 -20.64 -1.46
CA ARG A 307 23.71 -21.43 -0.81
C ARG A 307 24.19 -22.67 -1.59
N GLN A 308 23.64 -22.94 -2.77
CA GLN A 308 23.98 -24.07 -3.64
C GLN A 308 24.06 -23.73 -5.15
N ASN A 309 23.56 -22.58 -5.63
CA ASN A 309 23.58 -22.19 -7.05
C ASN A 309 23.59 -20.66 -7.25
N LEU A 310 24.43 -20.18 -8.17
CA LEU A 310 24.37 -18.80 -8.66
C LEU A 310 23.19 -18.66 -9.61
N LYS A 311 22.20 -17.82 -9.27
CA LYS A 311 21.13 -17.43 -10.21
C LYS A 311 21.43 -16.03 -10.76
N GLU A 312 21.37 -15.91 -12.08
CA GLU A 312 21.52 -14.64 -12.78
C GLU A 312 20.16 -14.15 -13.25
N PHE A 313 19.93 -12.84 -13.15
CA PHE A 313 18.76 -12.15 -13.67
C PHE A 313 19.21 -11.06 -14.63
N HIS A 314 18.55 -10.98 -15.79
CA HIS A 314 18.79 -9.93 -16.78
C HIS A 314 17.78 -8.79 -16.58
N ALA A 315 18.28 -7.56 -16.53
CA ALA A 315 17.47 -6.39 -16.24
C ALA A 315 17.95 -5.12 -16.96
N HIS A 316 17.15 -4.06 -16.86
CA HIS A 316 17.37 -2.78 -17.51
C HIS A 316 17.68 -1.70 -16.46
N SER A 317 18.86 -1.08 -16.57
CA SER A 317 19.36 -0.06 -15.64
C SER A 317 18.36 1.09 -15.51
N LEU A 318 17.75 1.50 -16.62
CA LEU A 318 16.76 2.55 -16.69
C LEU A 318 15.57 2.27 -15.76
N ILE A 319 14.98 1.07 -15.86
CA ILE A 319 13.80 0.69 -15.06
C ILE A 319 14.17 0.58 -13.57
N LEU A 320 15.30 -0.06 -13.26
CA LEU A 320 15.77 -0.23 -11.88
C LEU A 320 16.05 1.11 -11.21
N ASN A 321 16.71 2.03 -11.92
CA ASN A 321 17.07 3.37 -11.45
C ASN A 321 15.83 4.21 -11.09
N ILE A 322 14.79 4.12 -11.92
CA ILE A 322 13.53 4.85 -11.71
C ILE A 322 12.77 4.30 -10.48
N ARG A 323 12.79 2.98 -10.30
CA ARG A 323 11.87 2.28 -9.39
C ARG A 323 12.45 2.00 -8.02
N ALA A 324 13.76 2.10 -7.86
CA ALA A 324 14.44 1.82 -6.61
C ALA A 324 15.66 2.74 -6.46
N SER A 325 15.62 3.57 -5.42
CA SER A 325 16.66 4.57 -5.13
C SER A 325 18.02 3.93 -4.89
N TYR A 326 18.07 2.70 -4.40
CA TYR A 326 19.31 1.92 -4.27
C TYR A 326 20.10 1.86 -5.59
N PHE A 327 19.44 1.48 -6.70
CA PHE A 327 20.12 1.38 -7.99
C PHE A 327 20.52 2.75 -8.53
N ASN A 328 19.73 3.80 -8.29
CA ASN A 328 20.12 5.17 -8.62
C ASN A 328 21.44 5.56 -7.94
N HIS A 329 21.53 5.38 -6.62
CA HIS A 329 22.74 5.70 -5.85
C HIS A 329 23.93 4.84 -6.29
N ALA A 330 23.71 3.55 -6.53
CA ALA A 330 24.78 2.65 -6.97
C ALA A 330 25.32 3.04 -8.36
N LEU A 331 24.44 3.43 -9.30
CA LEU A 331 24.84 3.85 -10.64
C LEU A 331 25.56 5.20 -10.64
N THR A 332 25.13 6.13 -9.81
CA THR A 332 25.73 7.47 -9.71
C THR A 332 27.05 7.50 -8.95
N SER A 333 27.29 6.56 -8.03
CA SER A 333 28.53 6.48 -7.25
C SER A 333 29.72 5.88 -8.02
N ASN A 334 29.52 5.38 -9.26
CA ASN A 334 30.53 4.71 -10.08
C ASN A 334 31.19 3.47 -9.43
N GLN A 335 30.59 2.88 -8.40
CA GLN A 335 31.14 1.72 -7.67
C GLN A 335 30.72 0.36 -8.24
N ILE A 336 30.16 0.32 -9.45
CA ILE A 336 29.63 -0.92 -10.04
C ILE A 336 30.66 -1.57 -10.98
N ASN A 337 30.80 -2.89 -10.83
CA ASN A 337 31.59 -3.70 -11.75
C ASN A 337 30.95 -3.74 -13.14
N LYS A 338 31.75 -3.47 -14.18
CA LYS A 338 31.31 -3.56 -15.57
C LYS A 338 31.98 -4.75 -16.26
N GLU A 339 31.18 -5.60 -16.90
CA GLU A 339 31.65 -6.69 -17.78
C GLU A 339 31.24 -6.34 -19.22
N GLY A 340 32.14 -5.71 -19.97
CA GLY A 340 31.82 -5.20 -21.32
C GLY A 340 30.75 -4.10 -21.26
N LYS A 341 29.60 -4.34 -21.89
CA LYS A 341 28.44 -3.42 -21.86
C LYS A 341 27.54 -3.59 -20.64
N TYR A 342 27.76 -4.62 -19.82
CA TYR A 342 26.83 -5.00 -18.74
C TYR A 342 27.29 -4.47 -17.37
N LEU A 343 26.34 -3.98 -16.59
CA LEU A 343 26.49 -3.59 -15.19
C LEU A 343 26.20 -4.79 -14.28
N ILE A 344 27.10 -5.12 -13.37
CA ILE A 344 26.99 -6.32 -12.52
C ILE A 344 26.65 -5.95 -11.08
N PHE A 345 25.49 -6.41 -10.60
CA PHE A 345 25.09 -6.34 -9.19
C PHE A 345 25.19 -7.72 -8.54
N LYS A 346 25.67 -7.77 -7.29
CA LYS A 346 25.80 -9.01 -6.53
C LYS A 346 25.07 -8.87 -5.19
N PHE A 347 24.10 -9.74 -4.94
CA PHE A 347 23.39 -9.83 -3.67
C PHE A 347 23.69 -11.18 -3.03
N SER A 348 24.39 -11.17 -1.89
CA SER A 348 24.72 -12.39 -1.15
C SER A 348 23.66 -12.78 -0.11
N ASN A 349 22.83 -11.83 0.29
CA ASN A 349 21.91 -11.98 1.43
C ASN A 349 20.44 -12.06 1.00
N ILE A 350 20.15 -11.92 -0.29
CA ILE A 350 18.79 -11.98 -0.84
C ILE A 350 18.62 -13.28 -1.62
N PRO A 351 17.74 -14.20 -1.19
CA PRO A 351 17.45 -15.43 -1.94
C PRO A 351 16.89 -15.15 -3.33
N ALA A 352 17.19 -16.04 -4.28
CA ALA A 352 16.80 -15.92 -5.68
C ALA A 352 15.28 -15.73 -5.88
N ASN A 353 14.44 -16.54 -5.21
CA ASN A 353 12.97 -16.43 -5.30
C ASN A 353 12.42 -15.09 -4.77
N ILE A 354 13.05 -14.56 -3.72
CA ILE A 354 12.70 -13.26 -3.13
C ILE A 354 13.11 -12.14 -4.08
N PHE A 355 14.33 -12.22 -4.63
CA PHE A 355 14.80 -11.24 -5.60
C PHE A 355 13.94 -11.23 -6.86
N GLU A 356 13.54 -12.40 -7.36
CA GLU A 356 12.63 -12.51 -8.51
C GLU A 356 11.28 -11.81 -8.24
N THR A 357 10.75 -11.95 -7.02
CA THR A 357 9.52 -11.26 -6.59
C THR A 357 9.69 -9.75 -6.60
N ILE A 358 10.82 -9.26 -6.10
CA ILE A 358 11.16 -7.83 -6.10
C ILE A 358 11.37 -7.32 -7.52
N LEU A 359 12.12 -8.04 -8.34
CA LEU A 359 12.40 -7.67 -9.72
C LEU A 359 11.09 -7.53 -10.50
N ARG A 360 10.18 -8.51 -10.38
CA ARG A 360 8.84 -8.41 -10.97
C ARG A 360 8.06 -7.21 -10.43
N TYR A 361 8.17 -6.90 -9.14
CA TYR A 361 7.55 -5.69 -8.56
C TYR A 361 8.10 -4.40 -9.16
N LEU A 362 9.42 -4.30 -9.38
CA LEU A 362 10.02 -3.11 -10.01
C LEU A 362 9.47 -2.88 -11.42
N TYR A 363 9.25 -3.94 -12.19
CA TYR A 363 8.73 -3.86 -13.56
C TYR A 363 7.22 -3.67 -13.64
N THR A 364 6.45 -4.27 -12.72
CA THR A 364 4.98 -4.30 -12.80
C THR A 364 4.27 -3.39 -11.82
N ALA A 365 4.98 -2.85 -10.81
CA ALA A 365 4.43 -2.15 -9.66
C ALA A 365 3.32 -2.93 -8.93
N THR A 366 3.27 -4.25 -9.10
CA THR A 366 2.35 -5.12 -8.40
C THR A 366 3.11 -6.15 -7.58
N ILE A 367 2.64 -6.40 -6.37
CA ILE A 367 3.20 -7.42 -5.50
C ILE A 367 2.07 -8.16 -4.79
N THR A 368 2.23 -9.48 -4.63
CA THR A 368 1.23 -10.34 -4.00
C THR A 368 1.86 -10.99 -2.79
N PHE A 369 1.19 -10.87 -1.64
CA PHE A 369 1.64 -11.47 -0.38
C PHE A 369 0.93 -12.79 -0.06
N ASN A 370 -0.18 -13.08 -0.75
CA ASN A 370 -0.92 -14.32 -0.55
C ASN A 370 -0.02 -15.53 -0.83
N GLY A 371 0.02 -16.46 0.13
CA GLY A 371 0.78 -17.71 0.02
C GLY A 371 2.25 -17.60 0.41
N LEU A 372 2.75 -16.41 0.79
CA LEU A 372 4.09 -16.30 1.37
C LEU A 372 4.13 -17.00 2.73
N LYS A 373 5.17 -17.80 2.94
CA LYS A 373 5.50 -18.34 4.26
C LYS A 373 6.16 -17.27 5.13
N GLY A 374 6.14 -17.45 6.44
CA GLY A 374 6.71 -16.47 7.38
C GLY A 374 8.17 -16.11 7.11
N VAL A 375 9.00 -17.11 6.79
CA VAL A 375 10.41 -16.91 6.40
C VAL A 375 10.52 -16.06 5.13
N GLU A 376 9.74 -16.37 4.10
CA GLU A 376 9.75 -15.65 2.83
C GLU A 376 9.27 -14.19 3.00
N ALA A 377 8.25 -13.97 3.83
CA ALA A 377 7.74 -12.65 4.14
C ALA A 377 8.79 -11.78 4.86
N LEU A 378 9.53 -12.35 5.82
CA LEU A 378 10.62 -11.66 6.51
C LEU A 378 11.80 -11.37 5.57
N GLN A 379 12.19 -12.34 4.74
CA GLN A 379 13.25 -12.14 3.74
C GLN A 379 12.87 -11.05 2.72
N LEU A 380 11.61 -11.01 2.30
CA LEU A 380 11.10 -9.96 1.43
C LEU A 380 11.13 -8.59 2.12
N LEU A 381 10.82 -8.50 3.41
CA LEU A 381 10.95 -7.27 4.19
C LEU A 381 12.41 -6.79 4.28
N ILE A 382 13.35 -7.71 4.55
CA ILE A 382 14.78 -7.40 4.62
C ILE A 382 15.29 -6.88 3.27
N ALA A 383 14.96 -7.58 2.19
CA ALA A 383 15.35 -7.21 0.84
C ALA A 383 14.69 -5.89 0.37
N ALA A 384 13.43 -5.64 0.74
CA ALA A 384 12.76 -4.37 0.48
C ALA A 384 13.44 -3.21 1.22
N ASN A 385 13.89 -3.41 2.45
CA ASN A 385 14.64 -2.42 3.20
C ASN A 385 16.04 -2.16 2.60
N GLU A 386 16.76 -3.22 2.22
CA GLU A 386 18.08 -3.14 1.57
C GLU A 386 18.02 -2.37 0.24
N LEU A 387 16.95 -2.55 -0.53
CA LEU A 387 16.72 -1.87 -1.80
C LEU A 387 15.97 -0.54 -1.68
N HIS A 388 15.71 -0.06 -0.46
CA HIS A 388 15.00 1.18 -0.16
C HIS A 388 13.60 1.29 -0.81
N LEU A 389 12.82 0.21 -0.76
CA LEU A 389 11.45 0.13 -1.30
C LEU A 389 10.39 0.56 -0.27
N GLU A 390 10.43 1.82 0.16
CA GLU A 390 9.57 2.34 1.24
C GLU A 390 8.07 2.09 1.00
N ASP A 391 7.61 2.18 -0.26
CA ASP A 391 6.20 1.99 -0.66
C ASP A 391 5.58 0.65 -0.19
N ILE A 392 6.38 -0.42 -0.13
CA ILE A 392 5.89 -1.76 0.23
C ILE A 392 6.18 -2.15 1.68
N ILE A 393 7.13 -1.49 2.36
CA ILE A 393 7.59 -1.87 3.71
C ILE A 393 6.43 -1.81 4.71
N ASP A 394 5.68 -0.71 4.75
CA ASP A 394 4.55 -0.56 5.69
C ASP A 394 3.48 -1.63 5.48
N HIS A 395 3.18 -1.95 4.22
CA HIS A 395 2.20 -2.97 3.86
C HIS A 395 2.69 -4.38 4.20
N LEU A 396 3.97 -4.68 4.00
CA LEU A 396 4.60 -5.94 4.40
C LEU A 396 4.58 -6.11 5.92
N ILE A 397 4.93 -5.06 6.67
CA ILE A 397 4.86 -5.08 8.13
C ILE A 397 3.43 -5.35 8.59
N SER A 398 2.43 -4.68 8.01
CA SER A 398 1.01 -4.92 8.32
C SER A 398 0.60 -6.37 8.04
N PHE A 399 1.00 -6.91 6.89
CA PHE A 399 0.71 -8.29 6.51
C PHE A 399 1.36 -9.31 7.46
N ILE A 400 2.64 -9.14 7.78
CA ILE A 400 3.37 -10.02 8.70
C ILE A 400 2.72 -9.97 10.09
N ARG A 401 2.22 -8.81 10.54
CA ARG A 401 1.50 -8.69 11.81
C ARG A 401 0.17 -9.46 11.81
N GLN A 402 -0.58 -9.38 10.71
CA GLN A 402 -1.86 -10.09 10.57
C GLN A 402 -1.69 -11.60 10.60
N GLU A 403 -0.69 -12.11 9.88
CA GLU A 403 -0.43 -13.55 9.74
C GLU A 403 0.56 -14.10 10.77
N PHE A 404 1.00 -13.28 11.74
CA PHE A 404 2.14 -13.56 12.60
C PHE A 404 2.02 -14.89 13.36
N GLU A 405 0.86 -15.14 13.97
CA GLU A 405 0.63 -16.38 14.72
C GLU A 405 0.69 -17.61 13.80
N GLU A 406 0.12 -17.51 12.60
CA GLU A 406 0.10 -18.62 11.65
C GLU A 406 1.51 -18.91 11.13
N PHE A 407 2.30 -17.87 10.87
CA PHE A 407 3.71 -18.00 10.55
C PHE A 407 4.49 -18.71 11.67
N MET A 408 4.29 -18.28 12.92
CA MET A 408 4.95 -18.92 14.07
C MET A 408 4.56 -20.39 14.24
N LYS A 409 3.31 -20.79 13.93
CA LYS A 409 2.91 -22.21 13.94
C LYS A 409 3.63 -23.05 12.90
N GLN A 410 3.89 -22.46 11.73
CA GLN A 410 4.53 -23.17 10.61
C GLN A 410 6.02 -23.40 10.85
N ASP A 411 6.75 -22.37 11.30
CA ASP A 411 8.21 -22.46 11.44
C ASP A 411 8.78 -21.44 12.46
N ALA A 412 8.43 -21.62 13.73
CA ALA A 412 8.87 -20.73 14.81
C ALA A 412 10.39 -20.54 14.86
N ILE A 413 11.18 -21.59 14.62
CA ILE A 413 12.63 -21.54 14.80
C ILE A 413 13.28 -20.63 13.75
N ASN A 414 13.02 -20.87 12.47
CA ASN A 414 13.64 -20.07 11.42
C ASN A 414 13.14 -18.62 11.46
N ILE A 415 11.87 -18.40 11.79
CA ILE A 415 11.30 -17.06 11.97
C ILE A 415 12.00 -16.31 13.09
N MET A 416 12.17 -16.93 14.26
CA MET A 416 12.84 -16.28 15.40
C MET A 416 14.32 -16.04 15.10
N GLN A 417 15.03 -16.99 14.48
CA GLN A 417 16.43 -16.77 14.10
C GLN A 417 16.57 -15.53 13.20
N ILE A 418 15.72 -15.40 12.18
CA ILE A 418 15.73 -14.22 11.30
C ILE A 418 15.42 -12.94 12.10
N ILE A 419 14.37 -12.93 12.91
CA ILE A 419 13.92 -11.73 13.65
C ILE A 419 14.97 -11.26 14.67
N PHE A 420 15.70 -12.18 15.30
CA PHE A 420 16.70 -11.84 16.31
C PHE A 420 18.08 -11.53 15.72
N GLN A 421 18.37 -11.96 14.49
CA GLN A 421 19.62 -11.63 13.80
C GLN A 421 19.53 -10.34 12.96
N GLN A 422 18.32 -9.95 12.50
CA GLN A 422 18.15 -8.88 11.52
C GLN A 422 17.54 -7.63 12.15
N ASP A 423 18.26 -6.51 12.12
CA ASP A 423 17.82 -5.23 12.71
C ASP A 423 16.48 -4.74 12.13
N THR A 424 16.26 -4.93 10.82
CA THR A 424 15.00 -4.59 10.13
C THR A 424 13.78 -5.27 10.77
N CYS A 425 13.97 -6.45 11.35
CA CYS A 425 12.91 -7.26 11.94
C CYS A 425 12.75 -7.05 13.45
N ARG A 426 13.56 -6.17 14.07
CA ARG A 426 13.58 -5.94 15.53
C ARG A 426 12.20 -5.62 16.11
N LEU A 427 11.34 -4.95 15.33
CA LEU A 427 9.97 -4.59 15.72
C LEU A 427 9.06 -5.80 16.01
N PHE A 428 9.47 -7.03 15.67
CA PHE A 428 8.74 -8.26 15.91
C PHE A 428 9.31 -9.11 17.07
N GLN A 429 10.45 -8.72 17.66
CA GLN A 429 11.11 -9.53 18.70
C GLN A 429 10.21 -9.76 19.92
N GLU A 430 9.54 -8.71 20.41
CA GLU A 430 8.62 -8.84 21.54
C GLU A 430 7.42 -9.75 21.19
N ASN A 431 6.89 -9.65 19.97
CA ASN A 431 5.82 -10.51 19.49
C ASN A 431 6.26 -11.99 19.48
N CYS A 432 7.48 -12.29 19.04
CA CYS A 432 8.04 -13.65 19.09
C CYS A 432 8.14 -14.18 20.52
N LEU A 433 8.79 -13.44 21.42
CA LEU A 433 8.95 -13.86 22.83
C LEU A 433 7.60 -14.07 23.49
N HIS A 434 6.67 -13.17 23.21
CA HIS A 434 5.32 -13.24 23.71
C HIS A 434 4.57 -14.49 23.23
N TYR A 435 4.69 -14.82 21.94
CA TYR A 435 4.11 -16.03 21.36
C TYR A 435 4.72 -17.29 21.99
N ILE A 436 6.05 -17.37 22.12
CA ILE A 436 6.72 -18.54 22.74
C ILE A 436 6.39 -18.70 24.22
N CYS A 437 6.28 -17.61 24.99
CA CYS A 437 5.85 -17.70 26.38
C CYS A 437 4.41 -18.21 26.51
N THR A 438 3.59 -17.96 25.49
CA THR A 438 2.21 -18.44 25.42
C THR A 438 2.14 -19.89 24.92
N TYR A 439 2.91 -20.29 23.92
CA TYR A 439 2.89 -21.64 23.34
C TYR A 439 4.30 -22.25 23.35
N PRO A 440 4.90 -22.53 24.51
CA PRO A 440 6.30 -22.96 24.59
C PRO A 440 6.57 -24.25 23.79
N GLU A 441 5.60 -25.14 23.68
CA GLU A 441 5.68 -26.37 22.90
C GLU A 441 6.04 -26.12 21.42
N THR A 442 5.65 -24.99 20.82
CA THR A 442 5.96 -24.69 19.41
C THR A 442 7.46 -24.54 19.16
N LEU A 443 8.22 -24.19 20.20
CA LEU A 443 9.67 -24.06 20.14
C LEU A 443 10.36 -25.25 20.80
N PHE A 444 10.05 -25.52 22.07
CA PHE A 444 10.78 -26.48 22.89
C PHE A 444 10.53 -27.93 22.46
N ALA A 445 9.32 -28.27 21.99
CA ALA A 445 9.02 -29.61 21.50
C ALA A 445 9.41 -29.82 20.03
N HIS A 446 9.87 -28.76 19.34
CA HIS A 446 10.23 -28.83 17.93
C HIS A 446 11.55 -29.62 17.71
N GLN A 447 11.62 -30.43 16.66
CA GLN A 447 12.78 -31.29 16.37
C GLN A 447 14.07 -30.49 16.20
N ASN A 448 13.98 -29.34 15.53
CA ASN A 448 15.10 -28.45 15.26
C ASN A 448 15.45 -27.52 16.44
N PHE A 449 14.84 -27.64 17.62
CA PHE A 449 15.14 -26.78 18.78
C PHE A 449 16.64 -26.69 19.08
N ILE A 450 17.35 -27.82 18.89
CA ILE A 450 18.79 -27.93 19.07
C ILE A 450 19.62 -27.06 18.11
N GLN A 451 19.03 -26.47 17.08
CA GLN A 451 19.70 -25.60 16.10
C GLN A 451 19.59 -24.11 16.45
N ILE A 452 18.87 -23.76 17.53
CA ILE A 452 18.70 -22.37 17.95
C ILE A 452 20.05 -21.78 18.39
N ASP A 453 20.30 -20.52 18.01
CA ASP A 453 21.50 -19.80 18.45
C ASP A 453 21.48 -19.54 19.96
N GLN A 454 22.66 -19.59 20.60
CA GLN A 454 22.79 -19.35 22.03
C GLN A 454 22.25 -17.97 22.45
N SER A 455 22.46 -16.94 21.63
CA SER A 455 21.97 -15.58 21.88
C SER A 455 20.44 -15.54 21.97
N LEU A 456 19.75 -16.23 21.06
CA LEU A 456 18.29 -16.36 21.08
C LEU A 456 17.82 -17.17 22.29
N LEU A 457 18.50 -18.27 22.61
CA LEU A 457 18.18 -19.09 23.79
C LEU A 457 18.29 -18.26 25.09
N ILE A 458 19.33 -17.44 25.22
CA ILE A 458 19.51 -16.50 26.34
C ILE A 458 18.33 -15.52 26.44
N GLN A 459 17.85 -14.96 25.32
CA GLN A 459 16.70 -14.05 25.33
C GLN A 459 15.43 -14.75 25.83
N ILE A 460 15.19 -15.99 25.41
CA ILE A 460 14.03 -16.78 25.86
C ILE A 460 14.13 -17.11 27.36
N LEU A 461 15.32 -17.53 27.83
CA LEU A 461 15.52 -17.88 29.24
C LEU A 461 15.36 -16.70 30.19
N LYS A 462 15.58 -15.46 29.73
CA LYS A 462 15.31 -14.22 30.49
C LYS A 462 13.82 -13.93 30.70
N CYS A 463 12.91 -14.52 29.91
CA CYS A 463 11.49 -14.19 29.99
C CYS A 463 10.82 -14.71 31.28
N ASP A 464 10.25 -13.81 32.09
CA ASP A 464 9.48 -14.18 33.29
C ASP A 464 8.16 -14.92 32.97
N ASP A 465 7.63 -14.74 31.77
CA ASP A 465 6.31 -15.23 31.36
C ASP A 465 6.29 -16.69 30.85
N LEU A 466 7.42 -17.39 30.85
CA LEU A 466 7.56 -18.77 30.35
C LEU A 466 7.06 -19.82 31.37
N GLY A 467 6.12 -19.48 32.26
CA GLY A 467 5.70 -20.35 33.37
C GLY A 467 4.80 -21.54 33.02
N ARG A 468 4.51 -21.76 31.73
CA ARG A 468 3.81 -22.97 31.26
C ARG A 468 4.70 -24.21 31.32
N LEU A 469 6.02 -24.03 31.28
CA LEU A 469 7.01 -25.07 31.60
C LEU A 469 7.45 -24.91 33.06
N ASN A 470 7.67 -26.02 33.75
CA ASN A 470 8.35 -26.00 35.04
C ASN A 470 9.87 -25.79 34.84
N GLU A 471 10.57 -25.34 35.88
CA GLU A 471 11.97 -24.96 35.70
C GLU A 471 12.89 -26.17 35.40
N LEU A 472 12.55 -27.37 35.87
CA LEU A 472 13.28 -28.59 35.52
C LEU A 472 13.09 -28.96 34.04
N GLU A 473 11.91 -28.77 33.47
CA GLU A 473 11.65 -28.96 32.03
C GLU A 473 12.51 -28.01 31.20
N ILE A 474 12.56 -26.73 31.57
CA ILE A 474 13.41 -25.73 30.90
C ILE A 474 14.88 -26.14 30.97
N TRP A 475 15.35 -26.59 32.14
CA TRP A 475 16.69 -27.14 32.30
C TRP A 475 16.93 -28.34 31.38
N ASN A 476 16.01 -29.29 31.31
CA ASN A 476 16.16 -30.49 30.47
C ASN A 476 16.28 -30.13 28.98
N TYR A 477 15.55 -29.11 28.51
CA TYR A 477 15.70 -28.60 27.15
C TYR A 477 17.06 -27.92 26.93
N LEU A 478 17.51 -27.07 27.86
CA LEU A 478 18.84 -26.45 27.80
C LEU A 478 19.95 -27.51 27.79
N PHE A 479 19.82 -28.54 28.62
CA PHE A 479 20.74 -29.67 28.69
C PHE A 479 20.81 -30.43 27.35
N LYS A 480 19.64 -30.75 26.76
CA LYS A 480 19.55 -31.38 25.43
C LYS A 480 20.18 -30.51 24.34
N TRP A 481 19.94 -29.20 24.36
CA TRP A 481 20.56 -28.25 23.43
C TRP A 481 22.08 -28.22 23.59
N GLY A 482 22.58 -28.16 24.83
CA GLY A 482 24.02 -28.13 25.13
C GLY A 482 24.76 -29.40 24.67
N ILE A 483 24.15 -30.58 24.84
CA ILE A 483 24.68 -31.83 24.26
C ILE A 483 24.75 -31.73 22.73
N ALA A 484 23.68 -31.22 22.11
CA ALA A 484 23.60 -31.13 20.67
C ALA A 484 24.66 -30.20 20.04
N GLN A 485 25.12 -29.17 20.76
CA GLN A 485 26.23 -28.33 20.28
C GLN A 485 27.60 -29.03 20.30
N ASN A 486 27.73 -30.19 20.96
CA ASN A 486 28.99 -30.89 21.18
C ASN A 486 28.98 -32.31 20.58
N PRO A 487 29.55 -32.52 19.39
CA PRO A 487 29.53 -33.82 18.70
C PRO A 487 30.17 -34.97 19.49
N THR A 488 31.11 -34.68 20.39
CA THR A 488 31.74 -35.66 21.29
C THR A 488 30.78 -36.18 22.37
N LEU A 489 29.87 -35.32 22.85
CA LEU A 489 28.86 -35.67 23.86
C LEU A 489 27.73 -36.48 23.24
N GLN A 490 27.29 -36.12 22.01
CA GLN A 490 26.25 -36.87 21.28
C GLN A 490 26.58 -38.35 21.06
N LYS A 491 27.87 -38.68 20.85
CA LYS A 491 28.32 -40.06 20.58
C LYS A 491 28.37 -40.94 21.84
N GLN A 492 28.20 -40.35 23.03
CA GLN A 492 28.36 -41.04 24.31
C GLN A 492 27.05 -41.52 24.94
N ASP A 493 25.90 -41.46 24.25
CA ASP A 493 24.56 -41.83 24.76
C ASP A 493 24.45 -43.25 25.38
N MET A 494 25.47 -44.10 25.26
CA MET A 494 25.52 -45.46 25.81
C MET A 494 26.54 -45.66 26.96
N LYS A 495 27.27 -44.63 27.41
CA LYS A 495 28.29 -44.74 28.48
C LYS A 495 28.09 -43.71 29.60
N PRO A 496 28.46 -44.03 30.86
CA PRO A 496 28.48 -43.04 31.92
C PRO A 496 29.48 -41.93 31.59
N TRP A 497 29.02 -40.68 31.68
CA TRP A 497 29.83 -39.48 31.41
C TRP A 497 31.03 -39.36 32.34
N LYS A 498 32.18 -38.94 31.81
CA LYS A 498 33.36 -38.57 32.58
C LYS A 498 33.27 -37.11 33.03
N ILE A 499 34.08 -36.74 34.03
CA ILE A 499 34.15 -35.36 34.54
C ILE A 499 34.43 -34.35 33.41
N ALA A 500 35.32 -34.69 32.47
CA ALA A 500 35.63 -33.83 31.31
C ALA A 500 34.43 -33.57 30.39
N ASP A 501 33.48 -34.50 30.30
CA ASP A 501 32.26 -34.35 29.50
C ASP A 501 31.33 -33.30 30.15
N TYR A 502 31.18 -33.34 31.47
CA TYR A 502 30.43 -32.31 32.22
C TYR A 502 31.06 -30.92 32.11
N VAL A 503 32.39 -30.82 32.19
CA VAL A 503 33.11 -29.55 32.01
C VAL A 503 32.92 -29.00 30.59
N THR A 504 32.86 -29.86 29.58
CA THR A 504 32.60 -29.43 28.20
C THR A 504 31.20 -28.86 28.05
N LEU A 505 30.20 -29.55 28.60
CA LEU A 505 28.82 -29.08 28.60
C LEU A 505 28.66 -27.75 29.36
N GLU A 506 29.24 -27.67 30.56
CA GLU A 506 29.20 -26.46 31.41
C GLU A 506 29.69 -25.24 30.64
N LYS A 507 30.83 -25.34 29.94
CA LYS A 507 31.35 -24.27 29.10
C LYS A 507 30.39 -23.82 28.01
N THR A 508 29.66 -24.76 27.39
CA THR A 508 28.68 -24.46 26.34
C THR A 508 27.47 -23.72 26.88
N ILE A 509 26.96 -24.10 28.05
CA ILE A 509 25.73 -23.52 28.64
C ILE A 509 26.03 -22.48 29.72
N HIS A 510 27.28 -22.09 29.91
CA HIS A 510 27.76 -21.27 31.03
C HIS A 510 26.92 -19.99 31.20
N GLU A 511 26.68 -19.24 30.13
CA GLU A 511 25.88 -18.02 30.15
C GLU A 511 24.39 -18.25 30.42
N CYS A 512 23.90 -19.48 30.19
CA CYS A 512 22.51 -19.85 30.42
C CYS A 512 22.26 -20.33 31.87
N ILE A 513 23.27 -20.86 32.55
CA ILE A 513 23.15 -21.40 33.92
C ILE A 513 22.55 -20.37 34.91
N PRO A 514 23.01 -19.10 34.93
CA PRO A 514 22.45 -18.09 35.84
C PRO A 514 20.99 -17.70 35.53
N LEU A 515 20.48 -18.01 34.34
CA LEU A 515 19.12 -17.69 33.90
C LEU A 515 18.09 -18.74 34.33
N ILE A 516 18.56 -19.89 34.83
CA ILE A 516 17.72 -20.94 35.40
C ILE A 516 17.37 -20.56 36.83
N ARG A 517 16.08 -20.65 37.17
CA ARG A 517 15.57 -20.36 38.52
C ARG A 517 15.76 -21.56 39.44
N TRP A 518 17.00 -21.88 39.75
CA TRP A 518 17.39 -23.10 40.48
C TRP A 518 16.58 -23.37 41.76
N PHE A 519 16.27 -22.33 42.54
CA PHE A 519 15.47 -22.44 43.77
C PHE A 519 13.98 -22.79 43.55
N GLN A 520 13.52 -22.77 42.30
CA GLN A 520 12.16 -23.15 41.90
C GLN A 520 12.06 -24.62 41.43
N ILE A 521 13.19 -25.32 41.32
CA ILE A 521 13.21 -26.78 41.13
C ILE A 521 12.86 -27.42 42.48
N SER A 522 11.98 -28.43 42.49
CA SER A 522 11.59 -29.05 43.77
C SER A 522 12.75 -29.84 44.38
N GLY A 523 12.82 -29.92 45.71
CA GLY A 523 13.87 -30.71 46.38
C GLY A 523 13.86 -32.20 45.98
N LYS A 524 12.69 -32.74 45.60
CA LYS A 524 12.56 -34.10 45.05
C LYS A 524 13.29 -34.24 43.72
N GLU A 525 13.04 -33.31 42.80
CA GLU A 525 13.67 -33.28 41.48
C GLU A 525 15.16 -32.99 41.56
N PHE A 526 15.57 -32.09 42.45
CA PHE A 526 16.98 -31.81 42.74
C PHE A 526 17.71 -33.06 43.24
N LYS A 527 17.11 -33.79 44.19
CA LYS A 527 17.65 -35.06 44.71
C LYS A 527 17.80 -36.14 43.64
N GLN A 528 16.93 -36.16 42.63
CA GLN A 528 17.02 -37.12 41.53
C GLN A 528 18.18 -36.81 40.56
N ASN A 529 18.67 -35.58 40.54
CA ASN A 529 19.67 -35.08 39.58
C ASN A 529 21.00 -34.66 40.23
N LEU A 530 21.28 -35.08 41.47
CA LEU A 530 22.46 -34.64 42.25
C LEU A 530 23.79 -34.82 41.53
N ALA A 531 24.00 -35.96 40.89
CA ALA A 531 25.26 -36.25 40.19
C ALA A 531 25.50 -35.27 39.04
N LEU A 532 24.43 -34.91 38.32
CA LEU A 532 24.48 -34.00 37.18
C LEU A 532 24.70 -32.56 37.64
N PHE A 533 23.92 -32.09 38.61
CA PHE A 533 24.05 -30.73 39.14
C PHE A 533 25.37 -30.50 39.87
N ARG A 534 25.89 -31.48 40.60
CA ARG A 534 27.18 -31.37 41.30
C ARG A 534 28.36 -31.15 40.35
N ASN A 535 28.28 -31.71 39.14
CA ASN A 535 29.38 -31.63 38.18
C ASN A 535 29.28 -30.43 37.23
N ILE A 536 28.11 -29.80 37.12
CA ILE A 536 27.88 -28.66 36.20
C ILE A 536 27.82 -27.32 36.96
N LEU A 537 27.20 -27.29 38.14
CA LEU A 537 27.05 -26.05 38.90
C LEU A 537 28.33 -25.70 39.65
N SER A 538 28.54 -24.41 39.90
CA SER A 538 29.61 -23.99 40.79
C SER A 538 29.41 -24.59 42.20
N PRO A 539 30.49 -24.92 42.93
CA PRO A 539 30.37 -25.48 44.28
C PRO A 539 29.52 -24.60 45.21
N GLU A 540 29.62 -23.28 45.06
CA GLU A 540 28.85 -22.29 45.80
C GLU A 540 27.35 -22.39 45.47
N LEU A 541 26.97 -22.32 44.18
CA LEU A 541 25.57 -22.39 43.76
C LEU A 541 24.93 -23.72 44.17
N TYR A 542 25.65 -24.84 44.01
CA TYR A 542 25.18 -26.16 44.42
C TYR A 542 24.92 -26.23 45.93
N GLN A 543 25.85 -25.72 46.76
CA GLN A 543 25.66 -25.68 48.21
C GLN A 543 24.49 -24.78 48.62
N ASN A 544 24.32 -23.63 47.97
CA ASN A 544 23.21 -22.72 48.25
C ASN A 544 21.85 -23.37 47.95
N ILE A 545 21.70 -24.07 46.82
CA ILE A 545 20.46 -24.80 46.48
C ILE A 545 20.21 -25.94 47.48
N TRP A 546 21.28 -26.68 47.83
CA TRP A 546 21.20 -27.75 48.82
C TRP A 546 20.71 -27.24 50.18
N ASN A 547 21.31 -26.16 50.68
CA ASN A 547 20.95 -25.53 51.94
C ASN A 547 19.54 -24.96 51.91
N TYR A 548 19.11 -24.35 50.80
CA TYR A 548 17.74 -23.86 50.63
C TYR A 548 16.68 -24.94 50.82
N HIS A 549 16.93 -26.16 50.32
CA HIS A 549 16.01 -27.29 50.49
C HIS A 549 16.06 -27.93 51.89
N LEU A 550 17.12 -27.70 52.66
CA LEU A 550 17.21 -28.12 54.07
C LEU A 550 16.56 -27.10 55.00
N ASP A 551 16.93 -25.84 54.86
CA ASP A 551 16.41 -24.70 55.60
C ASP A 551 16.58 -23.41 54.78
N SER A 552 15.49 -22.91 54.23
CA SER A 552 15.49 -21.67 53.44
C SER A 552 15.98 -20.43 54.20
N SER A 553 15.93 -20.44 55.54
CA SER A 553 16.40 -19.33 56.39
C SER A 553 17.93 -19.29 56.57
N SER A 554 18.62 -20.35 56.13
CA SER A 554 20.09 -20.48 56.21
C SER A 554 20.84 -19.83 55.04
N LEU A 555 20.15 -19.26 54.05
CA LEU A 555 20.77 -18.63 52.89
C LEU A 555 21.43 -17.28 53.25
N PRO A 556 22.65 -17.01 52.73
CA PRO A 556 23.25 -15.68 52.78
C PRO A 556 22.33 -14.59 52.20
N HIS A 557 22.28 -13.41 52.85
CA HIS A 557 21.44 -12.28 52.46
C HIS A 557 21.78 -11.70 51.08
N GLU A 558 22.97 -11.98 50.55
CA GLU A 558 23.47 -11.48 49.26
C GLU A 558 22.97 -12.29 48.06
N ILE A 559 22.37 -13.47 48.29
CA ILE A 559 21.89 -14.34 47.21
C ILE A 559 20.58 -13.80 46.63
N THR A 560 20.60 -13.49 45.33
CA THR A 560 19.39 -13.12 44.60
C THR A 560 18.63 -14.37 44.17
N ILE A 561 17.51 -14.66 44.84
CA ILE A 561 16.60 -15.73 44.44
C ILE A 561 15.67 -15.20 43.34
N LEU A 562 15.78 -15.79 42.14
CA LEU A 562 14.86 -15.47 41.06
C LEU A 562 13.44 -15.98 41.38
N PRO A 563 12.38 -15.16 41.22
CA PRO A 563 11.00 -15.55 41.51
C PRO A 563 10.50 -16.58 40.49
N PRO A 564 9.48 -17.41 40.82
CA PRO A 564 8.92 -18.38 39.87
C PRO A 564 8.45 -17.73 38.56
N ARG A 565 8.65 -18.41 37.42
CA ARG A 565 8.07 -17.98 36.13
C ARG A 565 6.55 -17.97 36.22
N HIS A 566 5.92 -16.94 35.67
CA HIS A 566 4.47 -16.80 35.69
C HIS A 566 3.86 -17.44 34.44
N LYS A 567 2.75 -18.17 34.62
CA LYS A 567 1.98 -18.70 33.50
C LYS A 567 1.34 -17.55 32.73
N ARG A 568 1.82 -17.26 31.52
CA ARG A 568 1.06 -16.43 30.58
C ARG A 568 -0.10 -17.24 30.01
N VAL A 569 -1.31 -16.89 30.44
CA VAL A 569 -2.54 -17.57 30.02
C VAL A 569 -3.13 -16.92 28.76
N HIS A 570 -2.74 -15.68 28.40
CA HIS A 570 -3.40 -14.91 27.36
C HIS A 570 -2.48 -13.88 26.66
N MET A 571 -2.76 -13.60 25.38
CA MET A 571 -2.14 -12.50 24.63
C MET A 571 -2.80 -11.17 25.01
N PRO A 572 -2.09 -10.11 25.45
CA PRO A 572 -2.67 -8.81 25.71
C PRO A 572 -3.63 -8.38 24.61
N LEU A 573 -4.80 -7.87 24.98
CA LEU A 573 -5.76 -7.30 24.02
C LEU A 573 -5.18 -6.12 23.23
N ILE A 574 -4.03 -5.59 23.66
CA ILE A 574 -3.38 -4.42 23.09
C ILE A 574 -1.88 -4.59 22.89
N ARG A 575 -1.41 -3.94 21.82
CA ARG A 575 0.00 -3.77 21.44
C ARG A 575 0.70 -2.58 22.13
N PRO A 576 2.04 -2.54 22.21
CA PRO A 576 2.80 -1.43 22.82
C PRO A 576 2.44 -0.03 22.31
N GLN A 577 2.10 0.10 21.03
CA GLN A 577 1.70 1.40 20.46
C GLN A 577 0.42 1.96 21.09
N HIS A 578 -0.51 1.12 21.56
CA HIS A 578 -1.68 1.60 22.30
C HIS A 578 -1.28 2.24 23.63
N PHE A 579 -0.31 1.65 24.34
CA PHE A 579 0.22 2.23 25.58
C PHE A 579 0.87 3.59 25.36
N ASN A 580 1.57 3.77 24.25
CA ASN A 580 2.18 5.05 23.90
C ASN A 580 1.13 6.16 23.69
N ILE A 581 0.04 5.83 23.01
CA ILE A 581 -1.09 6.75 22.80
C ILE A 581 -1.76 7.08 24.14
N ILE A 582 -2.02 6.07 24.96
CA ILE A 582 -2.65 6.22 26.27
C ILE A 582 -1.78 7.06 27.21
N ALA A 583 -0.47 6.79 27.27
CA ALA A 583 0.52 7.58 28.01
C ALA A 583 0.49 9.06 27.60
N SER A 584 0.42 9.31 26.29
CA SER A 584 0.33 10.67 25.75
C SER A 584 -0.95 11.39 26.18
N TRP A 585 -2.07 10.65 26.29
CA TRP A 585 -3.32 11.16 26.84
C TRP A 585 -3.27 11.36 28.36
N ILE A 586 -2.54 10.54 29.12
CA ILE A 586 -2.34 10.75 30.56
C ILE A 586 -1.64 12.10 30.80
N ASP A 587 -0.61 12.41 30.00
CA ASP A 587 0.20 13.63 30.12
C ASP A 587 -0.38 14.85 29.42
N LYS A 588 -1.50 14.68 28.71
CA LYS A 588 -2.16 15.74 27.92
C LYS A 588 -1.26 16.35 26.84
N LYS A 589 -0.34 15.56 26.25
CA LYS A 589 0.50 16.00 25.10
C LYS A 589 -0.33 16.49 23.91
N ASP A 590 -1.56 15.99 23.77
CA ASP A 590 -2.55 16.45 22.80
C ASP A 590 -2.90 17.95 22.90
N SER A 591 -2.86 18.50 24.12
CA SER A 591 -3.21 19.90 24.39
C SER A 591 -2.05 20.86 24.06
N PHE A 592 -0.80 20.42 24.25
CA PHE A 592 0.40 21.17 23.88
C PHE A 592 0.49 21.39 22.35
N LEU A 593 0.07 20.39 21.56
CA LEU A 593 0.03 20.44 20.10
C LEU A 593 -1.01 21.43 19.55
N LYS A 594 -2.19 21.54 20.19
CA LYS A 594 -3.20 22.55 19.83
C LYS A 594 -2.70 23.97 20.06
N MET A 595 -1.94 24.19 21.12
CA MET A 595 -1.37 25.50 21.46
C MET A 595 -0.29 25.93 20.45
N LYS A 596 0.60 25.02 20.02
CA LYS A 596 1.60 25.29 18.95
C LYS A 596 0.95 25.52 17.58
N LYS A 597 -0.10 24.77 17.21
CA LYS A 597 -0.85 25.00 15.96
C LYS A 597 -1.52 26.39 15.90
N MET A 598 -2.02 26.90 17.03
CA MET A 598 -2.58 28.26 17.09
C MET A 598 -1.52 29.37 16.95
N GLN A 599 -0.26 29.10 17.28
CA GLN A 599 0.83 30.08 17.20
C GLN A 599 1.49 30.19 15.81
N LYS A 600 0.99 29.49 14.78
CA LYS A 600 1.45 29.59 13.37
C LYS A 600 2.98 29.40 13.14
N GLN A 601 3.70 28.82 14.08
CA GLN A 601 5.11 28.47 13.90
C GLN A 601 5.23 26.95 13.72
N ILE A 602 5.65 26.56 12.51
CA ILE A 602 6.10 25.23 12.05
C ILE A 602 5.03 24.32 11.40
N THR A 603 5.30 23.93 10.15
CA THR A 603 4.75 22.75 9.47
C THR A 603 5.47 21.53 10.02
N LEU A 604 4.80 20.72 10.86
CA LEU A 604 5.41 19.54 11.47
C LEU A 604 5.26 18.30 10.56
N PRO A 605 6.28 17.42 10.46
CA PRO A 605 6.15 16.12 9.79
C PRO A 605 5.16 15.20 10.52
N LYS A 606 4.57 14.24 9.79
CA LYS A 606 3.39 13.45 10.19
C LYS A 606 3.51 12.60 11.48
N ASN A 607 4.69 12.43 12.08
CA ASN A 607 4.93 11.50 13.21
C ASN A 607 5.04 12.09 14.62
N TYR A 608 4.71 13.38 14.85
CA TYR A 608 5.02 14.06 16.13
C TYR A 608 3.92 14.07 17.23
N SER A 609 2.95 13.15 17.24
CA SER A 609 1.75 13.30 18.11
C SER A 609 1.69 12.50 19.41
N PHE A 610 2.39 11.36 19.51
CA PHE A 610 2.37 10.47 20.67
C PHE A 610 3.79 10.09 21.11
N TYR A 611 3.96 9.56 22.32
CA TYR A 611 5.21 8.94 22.74
C TYR A 611 5.63 7.84 21.76
N ASP A 612 6.94 7.64 21.61
CA ASP A 612 7.47 6.43 21.01
C ASP A 612 7.69 5.37 22.10
N PHE A 613 7.95 4.12 21.70
CA PHE A 613 8.16 2.99 22.60
C PHE A 613 9.26 3.26 23.64
N HIS A 614 10.37 3.88 23.20
CA HIS A 614 11.51 4.17 24.07
C HIS A 614 11.28 5.36 25.01
N ASP A 615 10.38 6.28 24.65
CA ASP A 615 10.17 7.55 25.37
C ASP A 615 8.95 7.51 26.31
N ASN A 616 8.26 6.38 26.40
CA ASN A 616 7.06 6.24 27.23
C ASN A 616 7.44 6.26 28.73
N PRO A 617 6.97 7.25 29.52
CA PRO A 617 7.38 7.40 30.92
C PRO A 617 6.63 6.46 31.87
N TYR A 618 5.72 5.64 31.35
CA TYR A 618 4.89 4.74 32.14
C TYR A 618 5.19 3.27 31.85
N ASP A 619 5.18 2.47 32.90
CA ASP A 619 5.09 1.01 32.83
C ASP A 619 3.64 0.57 33.06
N PHE A 620 3.15 -0.30 32.18
CA PHE A 620 1.80 -0.86 32.25
C PHE A 620 1.90 -2.33 32.63
N ASN A 621 1.49 -2.66 33.85
CA ASN A 621 1.57 -4.01 34.39
C ASN A 621 0.17 -4.64 34.44
N LEU A 622 -0.06 -5.73 33.71
CA LEU A 622 -1.35 -6.42 33.70
C LEU A 622 -1.66 -7.00 35.09
N ILE A 623 -2.72 -6.50 35.73
CA ILE A 623 -3.15 -6.96 37.06
C ILE A 623 -4.43 -7.81 37.03
N TYR A 624 -5.22 -7.71 35.96
CA TYR A 624 -6.45 -8.49 35.79
C TYR A 624 -6.76 -8.74 34.32
N CYS A 625 -7.21 -9.95 33.99
CA CYS A 625 -7.77 -10.33 32.68
C CYS A 625 -9.02 -11.18 32.92
N SER A 626 -10.14 -10.85 32.28
CA SER A 626 -11.43 -11.47 32.57
C SER A 626 -11.48 -12.95 32.18
N LYS A 627 -10.84 -13.33 31.07
CA LYS A 627 -10.68 -14.74 30.67
C LYS A 627 -9.77 -15.54 31.60
N ARG A 628 -8.71 -14.92 32.13
CA ARG A 628 -7.74 -15.57 33.04
C ARG A 628 -8.27 -15.71 34.46
N ASP A 629 -8.79 -14.61 35.00
CA ASP A 629 -9.08 -14.46 36.43
C ASP A 629 -10.55 -14.67 36.75
N GLY A 630 -11.42 -14.71 35.74
CA GLY A 630 -12.87 -14.82 35.91
C GLY A 630 -13.54 -13.49 36.26
N LEU A 631 -14.79 -13.35 35.85
CA LEU A 631 -15.56 -12.09 35.90
C LEU A 631 -15.79 -11.57 37.32
N TYR A 632 -15.87 -12.45 38.32
CA TYR A 632 -16.18 -12.08 39.71
C TYR A 632 -14.97 -11.59 40.52
N ASN A 633 -13.75 -11.76 40.00
CA ASN A 633 -12.52 -11.49 40.77
C ASN A 633 -11.96 -10.07 40.57
N PHE A 634 -12.64 -9.22 39.79
CA PHE A 634 -12.17 -7.85 39.56
C PHE A 634 -11.93 -7.07 40.86
N PRO A 635 -12.87 -6.97 41.82
CA PRO A 635 -12.61 -6.23 43.07
C PRO A 635 -11.44 -6.81 43.86
N LYS A 636 -11.34 -8.15 43.92
CA LYS A 636 -10.26 -8.84 44.65
C LYS A 636 -8.87 -8.51 44.11
N LEU A 637 -8.73 -8.32 42.81
CA LEU A 637 -7.43 -8.13 42.14
C LEU A 637 -7.11 -6.67 41.84
N CYS A 638 -8.11 -5.82 41.62
CA CYS A 638 -7.94 -4.44 41.18
C CYS A 638 -8.14 -3.38 42.26
N ASP A 639 -8.71 -3.73 43.41
CA ASP A 639 -8.92 -2.77 44.49
C ASP A 639 -7.59 -2.27 45.08
N ASP A 640 -7.55 -0.98 45.39
CA ASP A 640 -6.41 -0.29 46.00
C ASP A 640 -5.05 -0.46 45.25
N LYS A 641 -5.09 -0.65 43.93
CA LYS A 641 -3.89 -0.81 43.08
C LYS A 641 -3.32 0.49 42.51
N GLY A 642 -3.90 1.65 42.82
CA GLY A 642 -3.53 2.95 42.28
C GLY A 642 -4.13 3.20 40.89
N PRO A 643 -3.48 4.05 40.07
CA PRO A 643 -3.94 4.34 38.71
C PRO A 643 -3.96 3.10 37.82
N THR A 644 -5.03 2.95 37.04
CA THR A 644 -5.22 1.80 36.14
C THR A 644 -5.77 2.21 34.78
N VAL A 645 -5.44 1.44 33.76
CA VAL A 645 -6.07 1.46 32.44
C VAL A 645 -6.89 0.19 32.26
N THR A 646 -8.18 0.33 32.00
CA THR A 646 -9.05 -0.76 31.59
C THR A 646 -9.18 -0.77 30.07
N ILE A 647 -9.07 -1.95 29.45
CA ILE A 647 -9.31 -2.16 28.02
C ILE A 647 -10.17 -3.39 27.82
N ALA A 648 -11.24 -3.26 27.05
CA ALA A 648 -12.19 -4.31 26.73
C ALA A 648 -12.30 -4.47 25.22
N LYS A 649 -12.28 -5.72 24.74
CA LYS A 649 -12.62 -6.07 23.36
C LYS A 649 -14.13 -6.25 23.26
N LEU A 650 -14.75 -5.39 22.47
CA LEU A 650 -16.19 -5.33 22.31
C LEU A 650 -16.59 -5.95 20.97
N LYS A 651 -17.60 -6.82 21.01
CA LYS A 651 -18.29 -7.29 19.82
C LYS A 651 -19.56 -6.47 19.61
N ILE A 652 -19.56 -5.61 18.60
CA ILE A 652 -20.69 -4.71 18.30
C ILE A 652 -21.74 -5.44 17.47
N ASN A 653 -21.31 -6.19 16.45
CA ASN A 653 -22.13 -7.10 15.66
C ASN A 653 -21.24 -8.25 15.12
N GLU A 654 -21.73 -9.09 14.21
CA GLU A 654 -20.97 -10.23 13.68
C GLU A 654 -19.70 -9.84 12.90
N LEU A 655 -19.63 -8.62 12.35
CA LEU A 655 -18.54 -8.14 11.49
C LEU A 655 -17.73 -7.00 12.10
N ASP A 656 -18.23 -6.33 13.15
CA ASP A 656 -17.58 -5.19 13.79
C ASP A 656 -17.16 -5.49 15.24
N THR A 657 -15.85 -5.32 15.47
CA THR A 657 -15.25 -5.26 16.80
C THR A 657 -14.58 -3.91 17.03
N CYS A 658 -14.34 -3.55 18.29
CA CYS A 658 -13.46 -2.45 18.66
C CYS A 658 -12.87 -2.66 20.06
N LEU A 659 -11.78 -1.95 20.34
CA LEU A 659 -11.27 -1.85 21.70
C LEU A 659 -11.84 -0.60 22.35
N PHE A 660 -12.35 -0.75 23.56
CA PHE A 660 -12.90 0.33 24.36
C PHE A 660 -12.34 0.28 25.77
N GLY A 661 -12.05 1.43 26.35
CA GLY A 661 -11.41 1.47 27.64
C GLY A 661 -11.53 2.78 28.37
N GLY A 662 -10.92 2.82 29.55
CA GLY A 662 -10.86 4.01 30.37
C GLY A 662 -9.63 4.02 31.27
N TYR A 663 -9.07 5.21 31.44
CA TYR A 663 -8.05 5.47 32.45
C TYR A 663 -8.71 6.00 33.72
N ASN A 664 -8.36 5.36 34.85
CA ASN A 664 -8.73 5.78 36.19
C ASN A 664 -7.45 6.17 36.95
N ASP A 665 -7.35 7.43 37.39
CA ASP A 665 -6.23 7.92 38.22
C ASP A 665 -6.40 7.64 39.72
N LEU A 666 -7.57 7.12 40.12
CA LEU A 666 -7.90 6.78 41.51
C LEU A 666 -7.78 5.27 41.77
N ASN A 667 -7.77 4.91 43.05
CA ASN A 667 -7.99 3.53 43.48
C ASN A 667 -9.43 3.09 43.23
N TRP A 668 -9.64 1.88 42.70
CA TRP A 668 -10.93 1.19 42.81
C TRP A 668 -11.16 0.82 44.27
N LYS A 669 -12.22 1.36 44.87
CA LYS A 669 -12.64 1.07 46.24
C LYS A 669 -14.02 1.64 46.52
N ASN A 670 -14.57 1.29 47.67
CA ASN A 670 -15.76 1.93 48.18
C ASN A 670 -15.49 3.41 48.52
N TYR A 671 -16.14 4.33 47.80
CA TYR A 671 -16.00 5.77 47.99
C TYR A 671 -16.97 6.32 49.04
N ARG A 672 -16.62 7.47 49.63
CA ARG A 672 -17.40 8.09 50.72
C ARG A 672 -18.75 8.67 50.27
N ASP A 673 -18.90 9.02 48.99
CA ASP A 673 -20.13 9.57 48.42
C ASP A 673 -21.11 8.43 48.05
N LYS A 674 -21.72 7.79 49.06
CA LYS A 674 -22.86 6.87 48.86
C LYS A 674 -24.17 7.67 48.82
N LEU A 675 -25.00 7.42 47.81
CA LEU A 675 -26.40 7.87 47.84
C LEU A 675 -27.18 6.98 48.82
N PRO A 676 -28.09 7.53 49.65
CA PRO A 676 -28.96 6.72 50.48
C PRO A 676 -29.76 5.76 49.58
N HIS A 677 -29.67 4.46 49.86
CA HIS A 677 -30.29 3.33 49.14
C HIS A 677 -29.55 2.74 47.91
N GLU A 678 -28.31 3.14 47.60
CA GLU A 678 -27.52 2.49 46.54
C GLU A 678 -26.27 1.76 47.10
N ASN A 679 -26.04 0.52 46.64
CA ASN A 679 -24.79 -0.24 46.89
C ASN A 679 -23.60 0.27 46.05
N ILE A 680 -23.79 1.36 45.31
CA ILE A 680 -22.82 1.94 44.40
C ILE A 680 -22.28 3.22 45.04
N SER A 681 -20.97 3.40 44.97
CA SER A 681 -20.29 4.61 45.44
C SER A 681 -19.62 5.32 44.27
N TYR A 682 -19.41 6.63 44.38
CA TYR A 682 -18.90 7.46 43.29
C TYR A 682 -17.71 8.30 43.70
N SER A 683 -16.85 8.65 42.75
CA SER A 683 -15.76 9.59 42.97
C SER A 683 -15.56 10.55 41.81
N ARG A 684 -15.03 11.73 42.12
CA ARG A 684 -14.70 12.80 41.16
C ARG A 684 -13.21 12.76 40.86
N SER A 685 -12.88 12.91 39.59
CA SER A 685 -11.52 13.12 39.09
C SER A 685 -11.57 14.05 37.88
N ASN A 686 -10.46 14.74 37.61
CA ASN A 686 -10.29 15.57 36.41
C ASN A 686 -9.26 14.99 35.44
N ARG A 687 -8.67 13.83 35.75
CA ARG A 687 -7.65 13.18 34.91
C ARG A 687 -8.21 11.99 34.13
N ASN A 688 -9.33 11.42 34.58
CA ASN A 688 -9.95 10.27 33.93
C ASN A 688 -10.43 10.56 32.51
N PHE A 689 -10.32 9.56 31.65
CA PHE A 689 -10.81 9.62 30.29
C PHE A 689 -11.23 8.23 29.81
N LEU A 690 -12.18 8.21 28.90
CA LEU A 690 -12.59 7.04 28.14
C LEU A 690 -11.93 7.09 26.76
N PHE A 691 -11.72 5.95 26.13
CA PHE A 691 -11.16 5.88 24.79
C PHE A 691 -11.70 4.71 23.99
N SER A 692 -11.60 4.82 22.66
CA SER A 692 -11.81 3.72 21.73
C SER A 692 -10.71 3.67 20.68
N PHE A 693 -10.39 2.45 20.25
CA PHE A 693 -9.67 2.16 19.02
C PHE A 693 -10.65 1.44 18.10
N ASP A 694 -11.16 2.16 17.10
CA ASP A 694 -12.20 1.67 16.20
C ASP A 694 -11.67 0.57 15.26
N ASN A 695 -10.36 0.61 14.98
CA ASN A 695 -9.60 -0.43 14.30
C ASN A 695 -8.36 -0.74 15.17
N GLU A 696 -8.13 -2.02 15.49
CA GLU A 696 -6.97 -2.48 16.27
C GLU A 696 -5.64 -2.16 15.56
N GLU A 697 -5.67 -2.06 14.22
CA GLU A 697 -4.51 -1.88 13.34
C GLU A 697 -4.23 -0.42 12.97
N ASP A 698 -5.28 0.41 12.87
CA ASP A 698 -5.17 1.82 12.48
C ASP A 698 -5.33 2.75 13.68
N PHE A 699 -4.18 3.11 14.27
CA PHE A 699 -4.08 4.03 15.40
C PHE A 699 -4.56 5.46 15.11
N SER A 700 -4.67 5.86 13.84
CA SER A 700 -5.18 7.18 13.46
C SER A 700 -6.67 7.33 13.78
N THR A 701 -7.37 6.20 13.93
CA THR A 701 -8.79 6.15 14.31
C THR A 701 -9.02 6.27 15.82
N SER A 702 -7.95 6.38 16.61
CA SER A 702 -8.03 6.46 18.08
C SER A 702 -8.78 7.71 18.55
N LYS A 703 -9.69 7.52 19.51
CA LYS A 703 -10.56 8.57 20.05
C LYS A 703 -10.58 8.49 21.55
N PHE A 704 -10.68 9.65 22.21
CA PHE A 704 -10.83 9.70 23.66
C PHE A 704 -11.77 10.83 24.09
N ALA A 705 -12.31 10.69 25.30
CA ALA A 705 -13.22 11.63 25.93
C ALA A 705 -12.81 11.81 27.39
N ARG A 706 -12.38 13.02 27.76
CA ARG A 706 -12.03 13.34 29.15
C ARG A 706 -13.29 13.61 29.97
N VAL A 707 -13.20 13.31 31.26
CA VAL A 707 -14.22 13.72 32.23
C VAL A 707 -14.29 15.25 32.33
N LYS A 708 -15.49 15.80 32.44
CA LYS A 708 -15.70 17.23 32.68
C LYS A 708 -15.25 17.60 34.09
N LYS A 709 -14.54 18.72 34.23
CA LYS A 709 -14.03 19.22 35.52
C LYS A 709 -15.13 19.23 36.59
N GLY A 710 -14.85 18.63 37.75
CA GLY A 710 -15.76 18.58 38.90
C GLY A 710 -16.94 17.61 38.79
N LYS A 711 -16.99 16.77 37.74
CA LYS A 711 -18.01 15.72 37.58
C LYS A 711 -17.52 14.37 38.13
N ILE A 712 -18.48 13.47 38.35
CA ILE A 712 -18.21 12.10 38.76
C ILE A 712 -17.52 11.37 37.61
N ALA A 713 -16.33 10.84 37.89
CA ALA A 713 -15.49 10.19 36.90
C ALA A 713 -15.67 8.67 36.91
N VAL A 714 -15.77 8.07 38.09
CA VAL A 714 -15.85 6.62 38.29
C VAL A 714 -16.89 6.28 39.35
N GLY A 715 -17.50 5.11 39.17
CA GLY A 715 -18.31 4.44 40.18
C GLY A 715 -17.58 3.21 40.71
N TYR A 716 -18.07 2.65 41.79
CA TYR A 716 -17.62 1.38 42.33
C TYR A 716 -18.82 0.57 42.81
N ASP A 717 -18.87 -0.68 42.37
CA ASP A 717 -19.85 -1.69 42.75
C ASP A 717 -19.09 -2.98 43.04
N SER A 718 -19.22 -3.51 44.26
CA SER A 718 -18.51 -4.71 44.70
C SER A 718 -18.93 -5.97 43.93
N LYS A 719 -19.97 -5.90 43.10
CA LYS A 719 -20.48 -7.00 42.27
C LYS A 719 -20.31 -6.74 40.77
N ALA A 720 -19.46 -5.80 40.37
CA ALA A 720 -19.23 -5.50 38.96
C ALA A 720 -17.75 -5.30 38.63
N GLY A 721 -17.47 -5.25 37.34
CA GLY A 721 -16.18 -4.83 36.81
C GLY A 721 -16.01 -3.31 36.80
N PRO A 722 -15.06 -2.81 35.98
CA PRO A 722 -14.77 -1.39 35.83
C PRO A 722 -16.03 -0.55 35.54
N PHE A 723 -16.15 0.57 36.27
CA PHE A 723 -17.31 1.47 36.18
C PHE A 723 -16.83 2.91 36.02
N PHE A 724 -17.04 3.47 34.84
CA PHE A 724 -16.82 4.88 34.54
C PHE A 724 -18.13 5.67 34.50
N GLY A 725 -18.14 6.86 35.09
CA GLY A 725 -19.29 7.77 35.12
C GLY A 725 -20.15 7.64 36.38
N SER A 726 -21.45 7.91 36.25
CA SER A 726 -22.42 8.00 37.37
C SER A 726 -23.70 7.20 37.08
N SER A 727 -24.60 7.05 38.05
CA SER A 727 -25.88 6.33 37.88
C SER A 727 -26.68 6.74 36.63
N LYS A 728 -26.59 8.00 36.19
CA LYS A 728 -27.32 8.54 35.02
C LYS A 728 -26.57 8.45 33.69
N TYR A 729 -25.24 8.54 33.74
CA TYR A 729 -24.35 8.46 32.57
C TYR A 729 -23.16 7.56 32.90
N ASN A 730 -23.21 6.30 32.50
CA ASN A 730 -22.15 5.34 32.80
C ASN A 730 -21.81 4.37 31.68
N TYR A 731 -20.61 3.80 31.86
CA TYR A 731 -20.00 2.75 31.08
C TYR A 731 -19.52 1.73 32.11
N LYS A 732 -20.25 0.63 32.23
CA LYS A 732 -20.05 -0.36 33.29
C LYS A 732 -19.93 -1.73 32.66
N ILE A 733 -18.82 -2.42 32.91
CA ILE A 733 -18.67 -3.84 32.56
C ILE A 733 -19.32 -4.68 33.67
N THR A 734 -20.29 -5.50 33.30
CA THR A 734 -21.02 -6.37 34.24
C THR A 734 -20.39 -7.75 34.33
N ASN A 735 -20.80 -8.51 35.34
CA ASN A 735 -20.41 -9.91 35.48
C ASN A 735 -21.11 -10.84 34.47
N SER A 736 -21.99 -10.31 33.60
CA SER A 736 -22.57 -11.02 32.46
C SER A 736 -21.74 -10.87 31.17
N SER A 737 -20.51 -10.35 31.26
CA SER A 737 -19.68 -10.00 30.09
C SER A 737 -20.36 -9.02 29.14
N GLU A 738 -21.07 -8.03 29.69
CA GLU A 738 -21.70 -6.97 28.90
C GLU A 738 -21.16 -5.61 29.33
N LEU A 739 -20.88 -4.75 28.36
CA LEU A 739 -20.67 -3.33 28.60
C LEU A 739 -22.04 -2.66 28.55
N LEU A 740 -22.52 -2.18 29.71
CA LEU A 740 -23.72 -1.36 29.80
C LEU A 740 -23.39 0.12 29.60
N ILE A 741 -24.18 0.77 28.73
CA ILE A 741 -24.06 2.20 28.41
C ILE A 741 -25.38 2.90 28.80
N ASN A 742 -25.43 3.49 29.99
CA ASN A 742 -26.60 4.21 30.48
C ASN A 742 -26.51 5.71 30.15
N ARG A 743 -27.62 6.29 29.65
CA ARG A 743 -27.71 7.70 29.23
C ARG A 743 -29.01 8.40 29.67
N LYS A 744 -29.62 7.95 30.77
CA LYS A 744 -30.89 8.52 31.27
C LYS A 744 -30.83 10.05 31.32
N ARG A 745 -31.71 10.72 30.56
CA ARG A 745 -31.86 12.19 30.58
C ARG A 745 -32.25 12.62 32.00
N SER A 746 -31.49 13.54 32.57
CA SER A 746 -31.86 14.20 33.81
C SER A 746 -32.93 15.27 33.56
N ILE A 747 -34.04 15.21 34.28
CA ILE A 747 -35.07 16.28 34.34
C ILE A 747 -34.45 17.63 34.77
N PHE A 748 -33.33 17.59 35.52
CA PHE A 748 -32.62 18.76 36.06
C PHE A 748 -31.34 19.18 35.32
N GLY A 749 -31.13 18.78 34.05
CA GLY A 749 -30.03 19.33 33.24
C GLY A 749 -28.59 18.90 33.59
N TYR A 750 -28.39 17.84 34.40
CA TYR A 750 -27.07 17.26 34.61
C TYR A 750 -26.56 16.62 33.30
N GLY A 751 -25.72 17.33 32.55
CA GLY A 751 -25.13 16.85 31.29
C GLY A 751 -24.13 15.70 31.49
N ASN A 752 -23.82 15.00 30.39
CA ASN A 752 -22.90 13.87 30.33
C ASN A 752 -21.55 14.17 31.04
N ASN A 753 -21.11 13.28 31.94
CA ASN A 753 -19.84 13.40 32.66
C ASN A 753 -18.62 13.34 31.71
N TYR A 754 -18.77 12.63 30.59
CA TYR A 754 -17.81 12.54 29.49
C TYR A 754 -18.39 13.21 28.24
N PRO A 755 -18.39 14.56 28.16
CA PRO A 755 -19.12 15.30 27.13
C PRO A 755 -18.66 14.99 25.70
N ASP A 756 -17.39 14.61 25.56
CA ASP A 756 -16.76 14.26 24.29
C ASP A 756 -16.98 12.81 23.86
N PHE A 757 -17.69 12.01 24.66
CA PHE A 757 -17.97 10.61 24.32
C PHE A 757 -18.69 10.46 22.98
N LYS A 758 -19.48 11.47 22.57
CA LYS A 758 -20.14 11.52 21.25
C LYS A 758 -19.17 11.38 20.06
N LYS A 759 -17.87 11.61 20.27
CA LYS A 759 -16.82 11.41 19.26
C LYS A 759 -16.59 9.92 18.98
N ILE A 760 -16.81 9.04 19.96
CA ILE A 760 -16.71 7.58 19.83
C ILE A 760 -17.97 7.08 19.09
N VAL A 761 -17.91 7.15 17.75
CA VAL A 761 -19.07 6.93 16.87
C VAL A 761 -19.61 5.51 16.99
N LYS A 762 -18.74 4.50 17.04
CA LYS A 762 -19.11 3.07 17.11
C LYS A 762 -20.05 2.75 18.28
N LEU A 763 -19.84 3.39 19.43
CA LEU A 763 -20.66 3.15 20.63
C LEU A 763 -21.78 4.18 20.81
N ARG A 764 -21.95 5.14 19.90
CA ARG A 764 -22.84 6.29 20.08
C ARG A 764 -24.32 5.90 20.17
N ASN A 765 -24.76 4.85 19.51
CA ASN A 765 -26.17 4.43 19.47
C ASN A 765 -26.43 3.08 20.15
N ILE A 766 -25.44 2.58 20.90
CA ILE A 766 -25.49 1.28 21.57
C ILE A 766 -25.81 1.49 23.05
N ASN A 767 -26.72 0.68 23.59
CA ASN A 767 -27.08 0.67 25.01
C ASN A 767 -26.40 -0.48 25.79
N SER A 768 -26.12 -1.60 25.11
CA SER A 768 -25.31 -2.69 25.62
C SER A 768 -24.56 -3.38 24.47
N CYS A 769 -23.38 -3.90 24.75
CA CYS A 769 -22.64 -4.77 23.81
C CYS A 769 -21.87 -5.86 24.56
N MET A 770 -21.63 -6.98 23.88
CA MET A 770 -20.89 -8.09 24.43
C MET A 770 -19.41 -7.74 24.58
N VAL A 771 -18.83 -8.08 25.73
CA VAL A 771 -17.41 -7.99 26.03
C VAL A 771 -16.82 -9.39 25.84
N GLU A 772 -15.96 -9.56 24.84
CA GLU A 772 -15.30 -10.84 24.59
C GLU A 772 -14.22 -11.12 25.64
N ASP A 773 -13.50 -10.08 26.03
CA ASP A 773 -12.54 -10.08 27.14
C ASP A 773 -12.28 -8.63 27.59
N TYR A 774 -11.81 -8.46 28.81
CA TYR A 774 -11.25 -7.18 29.26
C TYR A 774 -10.09 -7.37 30.22
N GLU A 775 -9.17 -6.42 30.15
CA GLU A 775 -7.92 -6.37 30.88
C GLU A 775 -7.84 -5.07 31.69
N VAL A 776 -7.12 -5.14 32.82
CA VAL A 776 -6.83 -4.00 33.67
C VAL A 776 -5.33 -3.96 33.94
N TRP A 777 -4.73 -2.84 33.60
CA TRP A 777 -3.30 -2.61 33.65
C TRP A 777 -3.01 -1.54 34.70
N LYS A 778 -2.20 -1.87 35.72
CA LYS A 778 -1.68 -0.90 36.68
C LYS A 778 -0.67 -0.01 35.98
N VAL A 779 -0.80 1.30 36.19
CA VAL A 779 0.09 2.31 35.61
C VAL A 779 1.11 2.76 36.67
N ASN A 780 2.39 2.57 36.40
CA ASN A 780 3.50 3.05 37.23
C ASN A 780 4.33 4.07 36.44
N ILE A 781 4.90 5.06 37.11
CA ILE A 781 5.88 5.97 36.51
C ILE A 781 7.25 5.30 36.59
N LYS A 782 7.98 5.26 35.47
CA LYS A 782 9.35 4.73 35.43
C LYS A 782 10.27 5.55 36.31
N LYS A 783 11.22 4.90 36.99
CA LYS A 783 12.11 5.54 37.97
C LYS A 783 12.91 6.71 37.40
N ASP A 784 13.25 6.68 36.12
CA ASP A 784 14.02 7.75 35.45
C ASP A 784 13.19 9.02 35.15
N HIS A 785 11.89 8.98 35.45
CA HIS A 785 10.93 10.06 35.19
C HIS A 785 10.17 10.52 36.45
N ILE A 786 10.56 10.04 37.64
CA ILE A 786 10.10 10.52 38.96
C ILE A 786 11.04 11.64 39.41
#